data_AF-A0A2I3TG83-F1
#
_entry.id   AF-A0A2I3TG83-F1
#
_cell.length_a   1.000
_cell.length_b   1.000
_cell.length_c   1.000
_cell.angle_alpha   90.00
_cell.angle_beta   90.00
_cell.angle_gamma   90.00
#
_symmetry.space_group_name_H-M   'P 1'
#
loop_
_entity.id
_entity.type
_entity.pdbx_description
1 polymer ?
#
loop_
_entity_poly.entity_id
_entity_poly.type
_entity_poly.pdbx_seq_one_letter_code
_entity_poly.pdbx_strand_id
1 'polypeptide(L)'
;MSAREVAVLLLWLSCCGSALWRYSTNSPNYRIFSTRSTIKLEYEGTLFTEWSVPETCFVLNKSSPTTELRCSSPGVHAIKPIVTGPDEEERYLFVESSHTCFLWYYRARHFLNNLTQLITVWAYDPESADPDELLGNAEEPSINSIVLSTQMATLGQKPVIHTILKRKVYSSNEKMRRGTWRIVVPMAKDDALKEIRGNQVTFQDCFIADFLILLTFPLLTIPEIPGYLPISSPRGSQLMASWDACVVASAVLVTDMETFHTTDSFKSWTRIRVPPDILSDDERRSVAHVILLRDGIVFLINGVLYVRSFHGFIRLGGIINLPDGGITGISSRKWCWINYLLKAKGRRSTLAVWTENEIYLGSILLKFARLVTTTELKNILSLSVTATLTIDRVEYTGHPLEIAVFLNYCTVCTVTKKIFLVIYNEDTKQWVSQDFTLDAPIDSVTMPHFTFSALPGLLLWNKHSIYYCYHNFTFTGILQTPAGHGNLSMLSNDSIIHEVFIDYYGAILVKMENNVIFYSKINTRDAVKLHLWTNYTTRAFIFLSTSGQTYFLYALDDGTIQIQDYPLRLEAQSIAFTTKDKCPYMAFHNSVAHVFYFLDKGEALTVWTQIVYPENTGLYVIVESYGPKILQESHEISFEAAFGYCTKTLTLTFYQNVDYERISDYFETQHNHTGLVLVQFRPSEYSKACPIAQKVFQIAVGCDDKKFIAIKGFSKKGCHHHDFSYVIEKSYLRHQPSKNLRVRYIWGEYGCPLRLDFTEKFQPVVQLFDDNGYVKDVEANFIVWEIHGRDDYSFNNTMAQSGCLHEAQTWKSMIELNKHLPLEEVWGPEFL
;
A
#
# COMPACT_ATOMS: atom_id res chain seq x y z
N MET A 1 5.47 49.63 34.81
CA MET A 1 6.46 49.23 33.79
C MET A 1 6.42 50.24 32.68
N SER A 2 7.55 50.84 32.33
CA SER A 2 7.63 51.82 31.23
C SER A 2 7.47 51.12 29.88
N ALA A 3 6.99 51.83 28.85
CA ALA A 3 6.90 51.30 27.49
C ALA A 3 8.24 50.76 26.94
N ARG A 4 9.36 51.25 27.50
CA ARG A 4 10.72 50.79 27.19
C ARG A 4 11.04 49.45 27.85
N GLU A 5 10.55 49.21 29.07
CA GLU A 5 10.69 47.91 29.77
C GLU A 5 9.81 46.85 29.12
N VAL A 6 8.62 47.22 28.64
CA VAL A 6 7.73 46.32 27.89
C VAL A 6 8.33 46.01 26.51
N ALA A 7 8.97 46.97 25.84
CA ALA A 7 9.68 46.72 24.57
C ALA A 7 10.92 45.85 24.74
N VAL A 8 11.66 45.98 25.85
CA VAL A 8 12.82 45.10 26.16
C VAL A 8 12.35 43.69 26.55
N LEU A 9 11.25 43.57 27.30
CA LEU A 9 10.62 42.26 27.59
C LEU A 9 10.04 41.61 26.34
N LEU A 10 9.43 42.37 25.43
CA LEU A 10 8.94 41.86 24.14
C LEU A 10 10.10 41.52 23.18
N LEU A 11 11.21 42.27 23.21
CA LEU A 11 12.42 41.88 22.47
C LEU A 11 13.06 40.61 23.06
N TRP A 12 13.13 40.49 24.39
CA TRP A 12 13.62 39.28 25.07
C TRP A 12 12.72 38.07 24.83
N LEU A 13 11.39 38.25 24.84
CA LEU A 13 10.43 37.20 24.49
C LEU A 13 10.46 36.87 22.99
N SER A 14 10.81 37.81 22.11
CA SER A 14 11.04 37.55 20.68
C SER A 14 12.39 36.88 20.38
N CYS A 15 13.36 36.97 21.31
CA CYS A 15 14.67 36.33 21.20
C CYS A 15 14.66 34.85 21.61
N CYS A 16 13.56 34.32 22.15
CA CYS A 16 13.38 32.90 22.45
C CYS A 16 12.83 32.10 21.25
N GLY A 17 13.25 32.43 20.03
CA GLY A 17 13.20 31.46 18.95
C GLY A 17 14.23 30.38 19.30
N SER A 18 13.78 29.17 19.62
CA SER A 18 14.70 28.03 19.79
C SER A 18 15.61 27.97 18.58
N ALA A 19 16.92 27.93 18.79
CA ALA A 19 17.80 27.71 17.67
C ALA A 19 17.57 26.30 17.11
N LEU A 20 17.72 26.17 15.80
CA LEU A 20 17.54 24.91 15.11
C LEU A 20 18.84 24.59 14.42
N TRP A 21 19.23 23.32 14.44
CA TRP A 21 20.33 22.90 13.60
C TRP A 21 19.98 21.63 12.84
N ARG A 22 20.49 21.54 11.62
CA ARG A 22 20.17 20.52 10.64
C ARG A 22 21.43 20.02 9.98
N TYR A 23 21.29 18.89 9.32
CA TYR A 23 22.33 18.37 8.44
C TYR A 23 21.73 17.76 7.19
N SER A 24 22.49 17.85 6.11
CA SER A 24 22.13 17.28 4.82
C SER A 24 23.38 16.74 4.13
N THR A 25 23.18 16.03 3.03
CA THR A 25 24.25 15.58 2.14
C THR A 25 23.82 15.86 0.71
N ASN A 26 24.77 15.82 -0.23
CA ASN A 26 24.46 16.00 -1.65
C ASN A 26 23.60 14.85 -2.19
N SER A 27 23.62 13.69 -1.54
CA SER A 27 22.74 12.57 -1.89
C SER A 27 21.36 12.72 -1.23
N PRO A 28 20.24 12.75 -1.98
CA PRO A 28 18.91 12.61 -1.38
C PRO A 28 18.74 11.24 -0.70
N ASN A 29 19.63 10.28 -1.00
CA ASN A 29 19.69 8.98 -0.36
C ASN A 29 20.70 8.94 0.79
N TYR A 30 20.23 9.17 2.01
CA TYR A 30 20.99 8.99 3.26
C TYR A 30 21.49 7.53 3.50
N ARG A 31 21.26 6.59 2.56
CA ARG A 31 21.98 5.31 2.49
C ARG A 31 23.46 5.49 2.15
N ILE A 32 23.83 6.59 1.50
CA ILE A 32 25.23 6.95 1.24
C ILE A 32 25.65 8.03 2.24
N PHE A 33 25.56 7.69 3.53
CA PHE A 33 26.13 8.50 4.61
C PHE A 33 27.39 7.79 5.10
N SER A 34 28.52 8.11 4.46
CA SER A 34 29.77 7.36 4.57
C SER A 34 30.97 8.27 4.78
N THR A 35 32.15 7.69 4.96
CA THR A 35 33.42 8.44 5.07
C THR A 35 33.77 9.26 3.83
N ARG A 36 33.09 9.02 2.69
CA ARG A 36 33.26 9.79 1.44
C ARG A 36 32.27 10.94 1.30
N SER A 37 31.20 10.94 2.09
CA SER A 37 30.09 11.87 1.92
C SER A 37 30.45 13.25 2.49
N THR A 38 30.14 14.31 1.74
CA THR A 38 30.14 15.67 2.29
C THR A 38 28.86 15.87 3.11
N ILE A 39 29.03 16.19 4.39
CA ILE A 39 27.93 16.46 5.32
C ILE A 39 27.83 17.97 5.49
N LYS A 40 26.72 18.57 5.08
CA LYS A 40 26.43 19.99 5.27
C LYS A 40 25.77 20.17 6.63
N LEU A 41 26.32 21.04 7.47
CA LEU A 41 25.77 21.44 8.76
C LEU A 41 25.21 22.85 8.64
N GLU A 42 24.02 23.06 9.21
CA GLU A 42 23.34 24.35 9.22
C GLU A 42 22.79 24.62 10.62
N TYR A 43 23.03 25.82 11.14
CA TYR A 43 22.47 26.33 12.39
C TYR A 43 21.71 27.63 12.14
N GLU A 44 20.45 27.66 12.55
CA GLU A 44 19.57 28.82 12.55
C GLU A 44 19.51 29.41 13.95
N GLY A 45 20.25 30.50 14.17
CA GLY A 45 20.20 31.26 15.41
C GLY A 45 21.31 32.30 15.51
N THR A 46 21.12 33.31 16.35
CA THR A 46 22.08 34.42 16.51
C THR A 46 23.16 34.15 17.56
N LEU A 47 23.04 33.06 18.32
CA LEU A 47 23.91 32.75 19.47
C LEU A 47 25.04 31.76 19.12
N PHE A 48 25.18 31.37 17.86
CA PHE A 48 26.20 30.42 17.39
C PHE A 48 27.63 30.92 17.66
N THR A 49 28.50 30.04 18.15
CA THR A 49 29.94 30.32 18.30
C THR A 49 30.78 29.41 17.42
N GLU A 50 30.72 28.10 17.62
CA GLU A 50 31.49 27.13 16.83
C GLU A 50 30.88 25.72 16.85
N TRP A 51 31.32 24.86 15.93
CA TRP A 51 30.96 23.44 15.92
C TRP A 51 31.91 22.60 16.79
N SER A 52 31.33 21.82 17.70
CA SER A 52 32.02 20.74 18.41
C SER A 52 31.94 19.45 17.59
N VAL A 53 33.10 18.94 17.19
CA VAL A 53 33.25 17.77 16.33
C VAL A 53 34.43 16.91 16.80
N PRO A 54 34.37 15.57 16.65
CA PRO A 54 35.44 14.68 17.07
C PRO A 54 36.66 14.82 16.16
N GLU A 55 37.85 14.46 16.66
CA GLU A 55 39.13 14.56 15.92
C GLU A 55 39.15 13.73 14.63
N THR A 56 38.34 12.68 14.57
CA THR A 56 38.17 11.82 13.38
C THR A 56 37.43 12.51 12.23
N CYS A 57 36.81 13.67 12.48
CA CYS A 57 36.09 14.44 11.48
C CYS A 57 36.68 15.84 11.30
N PHE A 58 36.77 16.27 10.03
CA PHE A 58 37.26 17.56 9.61
C PHE A 58 36.10 18.48 9.23
N VAL A 59 36.10 19.70 9.76
CA VAL A 59 35.13 20.76 9.43
C VAL A 59 35.86 21.88 8.72
N LEU A 60 35.32 22.35 7.59
CA LEU A 60 35.92 23.42 6.79
C LEU A 60 36.05 24.73 7.57
N ASN A 61 34.96 25.22 8.16
CA ASN A 61 34.97 26.42 8.99
C ASN A 61 34.14 26.19 10.27
N LYS A 62 34.83 25.90 11.36
CA LYS A 62 34.18 25.63 12.66
C LYS A 62 33.35 26.82 13.17
N SER A 63 33.72 28.05 12.84
CA SER A 63 33.07 29.27 13.32
C SER A 63 31.90 29.74 12.44
N SER A 64 31.60 29.03 11.35
CA SER A 64 30.48 29.35 10.48
C SER A 64 29.23 28.56 10.88
N PRO A 65 28.05 29.20 11.01
CA PRO A 65 26.79 28.50 11.29
C PRO A 65 26.39 27.56 10.14
N THR A 66 26.90 27.80 8.93
CA THR A 66 26.81 26.89 7.78
C THR A 66 28.19 26.43 7.38
N THR A 67 28.46 25.12 7.43
CA THR A 67 29.77 24.55 7.10
C THR A 67 29.63 23.13 6.57
N GLU A 68 30.71 22.61 6.00
CA GLU A 68 30.83 21.20 5.63
C GLU A 68 31.70 20.43 6.62
N LEU A 69 31.33 19.17 6.82
CA LEU A 69 31.96 18.18 7.67
C LEU A 69 32.29 16.94 6.83
N ARG A 70 33.48 16.37 7.04
CA ARG A 70 33.92 15.09 6.47
C ARG A 70 34.54 14.21 7.54
N CYS A 71 34.11 12.96 7.65
CA CYS A 71 34.63 12.03 8.65
C CYS A 71 35.55 10.99 8.00
N SER A 72 36.76 10.82 8.54
CA SER A 72 37.79 9.93 7.99
C SER A 72 37.62 8.47 8.42
N SER A 73 36.93 8.22 9.54
CA SER A 73 36.70 6.88 10.08
C SER A 73 35.20 6.55 10.16
N PRO A 74 34.81 5.29 9.85
CA PRO A 74 33.44 4.84 10.08
C PRO A 74 33.14 4.76 11.59
N GLY A 75 31.87 4.92 11.96
CA GLY A 75 31.42 4.87 13.35
C GLY A 75 30.37 5.92 13.69
N VAL A 76 30.06 6.03 14.97
CA VAL A 76 29.14 7.04 15.51
C VAL A 76 29.95 8.26 15.96
N HIS A 77 29.61 9.44 15.44
CA HIS A 77 30.30 10.70 15.73
C HIS A 77 29.35 11.69 16.41
N ALA A 78 29.73 12.16 17.60
CA ALA A 78 28.95 13.14 18.36
C ALA A 78 29.22 14.56 17.84
N ILE A 79 28.18 15.27 17.43
CA ILE A 79 28.26 16.60 16.84
C ILE A 79 27.25 17.51 17.54
N LYS A 80 27.72 18.71 17.90
CA LYS A 80 26.86 19.75 18.49
C LYS A 80 27.33 21.16 18.14
N PRO A 81 26.41 22.11 17.96
CA PRO A 81 26.76 23.53 17.93
C PRO A 81 27.06 24.00 19.36
N ILE A 82 28.12 24.78 19.51
CA ILE A 82 28.40 25.55 20.73
C ILE A 82 27.75 26.91 20.55
N VAL A 83 27.05 27.36 21.59
CA VAL A 83 26.32 28.63 21.58
C VAL A 83 26.61 29.42 22.85
N THR A 84 26.38 30.73 22.83
CA THR A 84 26.50 31.59 24.03
C THR A 84 25.29 31.51 24.97
N GLY A 85 24.25 30.77 24.58
CA GLY A 85 22.99 30.60 25.30
C GLY A 85 22.85 29.23 26.00
N PRO A 86 21.61 28.72 26.20
CA PRO A 86 21.40 27.37 26.72
C PRO A 86 22.05 26.32 25.82
N ASP A 87 22.54 25.22 26.43
CA ASP A 87 23.22 24.15 25.69
C ASP A 87 22.27 23.53 24.65
N GLU A 88 22.77 23.34 23.44
CA GLU A 88 22.01 22.82 22.30
C GLU A 88 22.08 21.30 22.23
N GLU A 89 21.09 20.68 21.57
CA GLU A 89 21.01 19.22 21.49
C GLU A 89 22.18 18.63 20.68
N GLU A 90 22.86 17.64 21.26
CA GLU A 90 23.89 16.84 20.59
C GLU A 90 23.26 15.73 19.73
N ARG A 91 23.81 15.52 18.53
CA ARG A 91 23.39 14.43 17.62
C ARG A 91 24.53 13.46 17.37
N TYR A 92 24.18 12.19 17.21
CA TYR A 92 25.10 11.09 17.01
C TYR A 92 24.97 10.59 15.57
N LEU A 93 25.82 11.08 14.68
CA LEU A 93 25.75 10.73 13.26
C LEU A 93 26.47 9.41 13.00
N PHE A 94 25.76 8.44 12.40
CA PHE A 94 26.31 7.15 12.02
C PHE A 94 26.92 7.21 10.61
N VAL A 95 28.24 7.12 10.53
CA VAL A 95 29.02 7.15 9.28
C VAL A 95 29.47 5.73 8.91
N GLU A 96 29.00 5.23 7.76
CA GLU A 96 29.30 3.87 7.29
C GLU A 96 30.63 3.78 6.50
N SER A 97 31.24 2.60 6.52
CA SER A 97 32.32 2.23 5.58
C SER A 97 31.69 1.60 4.33
N SER A 98 31.08 2.43 3.48
CA SER A 98 30.37 1.95 2.30
C SER A 98 31.26 1.92 1.05
N HIS A 99 31.14 0.85 0.26
CA HIS A 99 31.70 0.77 -1.09
C HIS A 99 30.72 1.31 -2.15
N THR A 100 29.57 1.82 -1.72
CA THR A 100 28.56 2.40 -2.61
C THR A 100 28.78 3.90 -2.70
N CYS A 101 29.22 4.38 -3.86
CA CYS A 101 29.56 5.80 -4.07
C CYS A 101 28.66 6.46 -5.12
N PHE A 102 28.17 5.68 -6.08
CA PHE A 102 27.42 6.19 -7.22
C PHE A 102 25.94 5.84 -7.10
N LEU A 103 25.10 6.66 -7.73
CA LEU A 103 23.65 6.47 -7.76
C LEU A 103 23.14 6.37 -9.20
N TRP A 104 21.99 5.70 -9.35
CA TRP A 104 21.21 5.77 -10.57
C TRP A 104 20.42 7.07 -10.61
N TYR A 105 20.56 7.82 -11.69
CA TYR A 105 19.59 8.84 -12.09
C TYR A 105 18.64 8.26 -13.11
N TYR A 106 17.36 8.64 -13.06
CA TYR A 106 16.39 8.23 -14.06
C TYR A 106 15.42 9.34 -14.47
N ARG A 107 14.98 9.29 -15.72
CA ARG A 107 13.90 10.09 -16.28
C ARG A 107 12.89 9.19 -16.96
N ALA A 108 11.61 9.32 -16.61
CA ALA A 108 10.53 8.58 -17.25
C ALA A 108 9.77 9.46 -18.24
N ARG A 109 9.52 8.95 -19.45
CA ARG A 109 8.63 9.56 -20.43
C ARG A 109 7.47 8.62 -20.72
N HIS A 110 6.26 9.15 -20.63
CA HIS A 110 5.02 8.39 -20.73
C HIS A 110 4.46 8.41 -22.16
N PHE A 111 4.12 7.25 -22.70
CA PHE A 111 3.43 7.08 -23.97
C PHE A 111 2.04 6.48 -23.73
N LEU A 112 1.02 7.34 -23.72
CA LEU A 112 -0.37 6.94 -23.42
C LEU A 112 -1.00 6.09 -24.54
N ASN A 113 -0.56 6.23 -25.79
CA ASN A 113 -1.16 5.53 -26.93
C ASN A 113 -0.99 4.01 -26.87
N ASN A 114 0.12 3.53 -26.33
CA ASN A 114 0.44 2.11 -26.21
C ASN A 114 0.66 1.67 -24.75
N LEU A 115 0.36 2.55 -23.78
CA LEU A 115 0.53 2.31 -22.35
C LEU A 115 1.96 1.88 -21.97
N THR A 116 2.98 2.52 -22.54
CA THR A 116 4.39 2.22 -22.22
C THR A 116 5.14 3.44 -21.70
N GLN A 117 6.19 3.21 -20.92
CA GLN A 117 7.07 4.23 -20.37
C GLN A 117 8.48 3.98 -20.89
N LEU A 118 9.12 5.01 -21.42
CA LEU A 118 10.54 5.00 -21.74
C LEU A 118 11.29 5.59 -20.55
N ILE A 119 12.16 4.78 -19.96
CA ILE A 119 12.98 5.17 -18.83
C ILE A 119 14.41 5.35 -19.34
N THR A 120 14.91 6.57 -19.20
CA THR A 120 16.29 6.93 -19.51
C THR A 120 17.08 6.92 -18.20
N VAL A 121 18.15 6.14 -18.13
CA VAL A 121 18.94 5.92 -16.91
C VAL A 121 20.40 6.29 -17.18
N TRP A 122 21.07 6.88 -16.19
CA TRP A 122 22.52 7.05 -16.17
C TRP A 122 23.06 6.97 -14.73
N ALA A 123 24.36 6.74 -14.59
CA ALA A 123 25.03 6.77 -13.30
C ALA A 123 25.60 8.19 -13.04
N TYR A 124 25.47 8.66 -11.81
CA TYR A 124 26.07 9.92 -11.37
C TYR A 124 26.77 9.77 -10.02
N ASP A 125 27.73 10.66 -9.78
CA ASP A 125 28.42 10.81 -8.49
C ASP A 125 27.80 11.98 -7.71
N PRO A 126 27.13 11.74 -6.56
CA PRO A 126 26.53 12.81 -5.77
C PRO A 126 27.51 13.90 -5.32
N GLU A 127 28.80 13.60 -5.21
CA GLU A 127 29.81 14.60 -4.79
C GLU A 127 30.32 15.47 -5.94
N SER A 128 30.09 15.03 -7.20
CA SER A 128 30.60 15.70 -8.42
C SER A 128 29.50 16.05 -9.42
N ALA A 129 28.24 15.83 -9.05
CA ALA A 129 27.09 16.02 -9.92
C ALA A 129 26.68 17.48 -10.07
N ASP A 130 26.04 17.77 -11.20
CA ASP A 130 25.47 19.08 -11.48
C ASP A 130 24.28 19.38 -10.54
N PRO A 131 24.05 20.64 -10.13
CA PRO A 131 22.90 20.99 -9.30
C PRO A 131 21.56 20.47 -9.82
N ASP A 132 21.35 20.44 -11.13
CA ASP A 132 20.10 19.92 -11.71
C ASP A 132 19.97 18.39 -11.53
N GLU A 133 21.08 17.65 -11.53
CA GLU A 133 21.09 16.21 -11.23
C GLU A 133 20.81 15.95 -9.74
N LEU A 134 21.35 16.79 -8.85
CA LEU A 134 21.09 16.70 -7.40
C LEU A 134 19.63 17.03 -7.06
N LEU A 135 19.04 18.03 -7.73
CA LEU A 135 17.64 18.41 -7.56
C LEU A 135 16.65 17.45 -8.25
N GLY A 136 17.14 16.56 -9.11
CA GLY A 136 16.28 15.64 -9.87
C GLY A 136 15.54 16.30 -11.04
N ASN A 137 16.05 17.43 -11.54
CA ASN A 137 15.49 18.22 -12.64
C ASN A 137 16.27 18.07 -13.96
N ALA A 138 17.44 17.44 -13.93
CA ALA A 138 18.28 17.24 -15.11
C ALA A 138 17.55 16.48 -16.23
N GLU A 139 17.57 17.07 -17.42
CA GLU A 139 16.99 16.49 -18.63
C GLU A 139 17.94 15.53 -19.36
N GLU A 140 19.24 15.82 -19.28
CA GLU A 140 20.37 15.08 -19.85
C GLU A 140 21.49 14.95 -18.81
N PRO A 141 22.34 13.91 -18.87
CA PRO A 141 23.46 13.75 -17.94
C PRO A 141 24.48 14.89 -18.08
N SER A 142 25.07 15.29 -16.94
CA SER A 142 26.23 16.19 -16.94
C SER A 142 27.45 15.56 -17.62
N ILE A 143 28.45 16.38 -17.98
CA ILE A 143 29.69 15.87 -18.60
C ILE A 143 30.36 14.80 -17.71
N ASN A 144 30.36 15.02 -16.40
CA ASN A 144 30.91 14.06 -15.42
C ASN A 144 30.11 12.74 -15.44
N SER A 145 28.78 12.81 -15.40
CA SER A 145 27.89 11.65 -15.46
C SER A 145 27.99 10.89 -16.79
N ILE A 146 28.20 11.59 -17.91
CA ILE A 146 28.44 10.95 -19.23
C ILE A 146 29.71 10.12 -19.19
N VAL A 147 30.81 10.68 -18.68
CA VAL A 147 32.10 9.99 -18.60
C VAL A 147 32.00 8.78 -17.66
N LEU A 148 31.45 8.97 -16.46
CA LEU A 148 31.24 7.92 -15.47
C LEU A 148 30.41 6.76 -16.04
N SER A 149 29.24 7.08 -16.62
CA SER A 149 28.35 6.08 -17.20
C SER A 149 29.00 5.31 -18.35
N THR A 150 29.80 5.99 -19.18
CA THR A 150 30.52 5.36 -20.30
C THR A 150 31.63 4.43 -19.82
N GLN A 151 32.38 4.83 -18.79
CA GLN A 151 33.40 3.98 -18.17
C GLN A 151 32.76 2.74 -17.55
N MET A 152 31.70 2.92 -16.75
CA MET A 152 30.94 1.83 -16.16
C MET A 152 30.39 0.87 -17.21
N ALA A 153 29.80 1.39 -18.30
CA ALA A 153 29.31 0.57 -19.40
C ALA A 153 30.42 -0.29 -20.04
N THR A 154 31.61 0.28 -20.20
CA THR A 154 32.79 -0.41 -20.76
C THR A 154 33.26 -1.53 -19.84
N LEU A 155 33.14 -1.35 -18.52
CA LEU A 155 33.45 -2.36 -17.50
C LEU A 155 32.35 -3.43 -17.35
N GLY A 156 31.31 -3.41 -18.18
CA GLY A 156 30.24 -4.41 -18.20
C GLY A 156 29.00 -4.03 -17.41
N GLN A 157 28.89 -2.77 -16.96
CA GLN A 157 27.70 -2.31 -16.26
C GLN A 157 26.50 -2.21 -17.22
N LYS A 158 25.36 -2.79 -16.81
CA LYS A 158 24.12 -2.77 -17.59
C LYS A 158 22.91 -2.63 -16.67
N PRO A 159 22.25 -1.45 -16.63
CA PRO A 159 21.06 -1.30 -15.82
C PRO A 159 19.90 -2.12 -16.38
N VAL A 160 19.14 -2.73 -15.48
CA VAL A 160 17.87 -3.39 -15.73
C VAL A 160 16.82 -2.84 -14.77
N ILE A 161 15.57 -2.82 -15.22
CA ILE A 161 14.44 -2.45 -14.38
C ILE A 161 13.78 -3.74 -13.93
N HIS A 162 13.96 -4.05 -12.67
CA HIS A 162 13.37 -5.21 -12.01
C HIS A 162 12.08 -4.79 -11.32
N THR A 163 10.98 -5.47 -11.61
CA THR A 163 9.71 -5.17 -10.94
C THR A 163 9.54 -6.01 -9.69
N ILE A 164 9.11 -5.39 -8.60
CA ILE A 164 9.09 -6.05 -7.29
C ILE A 164 7.90 -7.01 -7.18
N LEU A 165 6.73 -6.61 -7.68
CA LEU A 165 5.51 -7.40 -7.54
C LEU A 165 5.42 -8.50 -8.59
N LYS A 166 5.79 -8.25 -9.84
CA LYS A 166 5.73 -9.26 -10.92
C LYS A 166 7.04 -9.98 -11.21
N ARG A 167 8.16 -9.59 -10.59
CA ARG A 167 9.51 -10.14 -10.85
C ARG A 167 9.89 -10.14 -12.33
N LYS A 168 9.38 -9.16 -13.10
CA LYS A 168 9.74 -9.00 -14.50
C LYS A 168 11.01 -8.18 -14.60
N VAL A 169 11.89 -8.58 -15.52
CA VAL A 169 13.13 -7.86 -15.80
C VAL A 169 13.01 -7.23 -17.18
N TYR A 170 13.12 -5.90 -17.22
CA TYR A 170 13.17 -5.13 -18.44
C TYR A 170 14.60 -4.63 -18.64
N SER A 171 15.14 -4.87 -19.83
CA SER A 171 16.50 -4.46 -20.17
C SER A 171 16.49 -3.59 -21.41
N SER A 172 17.55 -2.82 -21.59
CA SER A 172 17.73 -2.02 -22.81
C SER A 172 18.06 -2.94 -23.99
N ASN A 173 17.31 -2.76 -25.08
CA ASN A 173 17.60 -3.37 -26.38
C ASN A 173 18.47 -2.45 -27.27
N GLU A 174 18.68 -1.20 -26.85
CA GLU A 174 19.43 -0.20 -27.61
C GLU A 174 20.88 -0.10 -27.12
N LYS A 175 21.80 0.26 -28.02
CA LYS A 175 23.18 0.62 -27.63
C LYS A 175 23.17 1.95 -26.89
N MET A 176 24.02 2.07 -25.87
CA MET A 176 24.18 3.29 -25.08
C MET A 176 24.50 4.48 -25.99
N ARG A 177 23.84 5.63 -25.75
CA ARG A 177 24.09 6.88 -26.48
C ARG A 177 24.25 8.02 -25.49
N ARG A 178 25.32 8.82 -25.63
CA ARG A 178 25.64 9.96 -24.74
C ARG A 178 25.56 9.61 -23.25
N GLY A 179 26.14 8.48 -22.82
CA GLY A 179 26.13 8.09 -21.41
C GLY A 179 24.80 7.57 -20.86
N THR A 180 23.77 7.37 -21.70
CA THR A 180 22.43 6.95 -21.23
C THR A 180 21.99 5.60 -21.75
N TRP A 181 21.28 4.85 -20.89
CA TRP A 181 20.54 3.63 -21.23
C TRP A 181 19.05 3.92 -21.35
N ARG A 182 18.39 3.30 -22.32
CA ARG A 182 16.95 3.49 -22.60
C ARG A 182 16.21 2.17 -22.46
N ILE A 183 15.25 2.11 -21.55
CA ILE A 183 14.53 0.89 -21.19
C ILE A 183 13.03 1.15 -21.33
N VAL A 184 12.33 0.31 -22.08
CA VAL A 184 10.87 0.41 -22.26
C VAL A 184 10.18 -0.54 -21.30
N VAL A 185 9.22 -0.03 -20.54
CA VAL A 185 8.48 -0.77 -19.53
C VAL A 185 6.98 -0.49 -19.70
N PRO A 186 6.09 -1.50 -19.58
CA PRO A 186 4.65 -1.25 -19.62
C PRO A 186 4.19 -0.43 -18.42
N MET A 187 3.22 0.45 -18.64
CA MET A 187 2.47 1.10 -17.57
C MET A 187 1.58 0.05 -16.90
N ALA A 188 1.80 -0.19 -15.61
CA ALA A 188 1.00 -1.12 -14.83
C ALA A 188 0.63 -0.48 -13.50
N LYS A 189 -0.64 -0.64 -13.11
CA LYS A 189 -1.13 -0.21 -11.78
C LYS A 189 -0.70 -1.19 -10.70
N ASP A 190 -0.70 -2.47 -11.04
CA ASP A 190 -0.42 -3.61 -10.17
C ASP A 190 1.07 -3.93 -10.02
N ASP A 191 1.95 -3.11 -10.59
CA ASP A 191 3.40 -3.31 -10.59
C ASP A 191 4.15 -1.96 -10.57
N ALA A 192 3.63 -1.02 -9.78
CA ALA A 192 4.12 0.36 -9.72
C ALA A 192 5.53 0.49 -9.13
N LEU A 193 5.85 -0.33 -8.11
CA LEU A 193 7.13 -0.31 -7.43
C LEU A 193 8.18 -1.14 -8.20
N LYS A 194 9.26 -0.48 -8.63
CA LYS A 194 10.32 -1.08 -9.43
C LYS A 194 11.69 -0.71 -8.84
N GLU A 195 12.72 -1.40 -9.27
CA GLU A 195 14.09 -1.19 -8.83
C GLU A 195 15.02 -1.18 -10.04
N ILE A 196 15.90 -0.19 -10.10
CA ILE A 196 16.99 -0.15 -11.06
C ILE A 196 18.15 -0.93 -10.44
N ARG A 197 18.52 -2.03 -11.10
CA ARG A 197 19.66 -2.87 -10.72
C ARG A 197 20.73 -2.85 -11.79
N GLY A 198 21.98 -2.86 -11.37
CA GLY A 198 23.13 -3.06 -12.25
C GLY A 198 23.76 -4.44 -12.06
N ASN A 199 24.64 -4.80 -12.99
CA ASN A 199 25.66 -5.79 -12.70
C ASN A 199 26.59 -5.25 -11.59
N GLN A 200 27.13 -6.14 -10.77
CA GLN A 200 28.10 -5.78 -9.74
C GLN A 200 29.46 -5.52 -10.41
N VAL A 201 29.72 -4.26 -10.73
CA VAL A 201 30.94 -3.77 -11.36
C VAL A 201 31.50 -2.63 -10.51
N THR A 202 32.80 -2.65 -10.27
CA THR A 202 33.50 -1.60 -9.51
C THR A 202 34.21 -0.63 -10.44
N PHE A 203 34.19 0.64 -10.07
CA PHE A 203 35.08 1.66 -10.61
C PHE A 203 35.69 2.40 -9.43
N GLN A 204 37.03 2.39 -9.31
CA GLN A 204 37.74 2.96 -8.15
C GLN A 204 37.23 2.42 -6.79
N ASP A 205 37.03 1.10 -6.72
CA ASP A 205 36.48 0.38 -5.56
C ASP A 205 35.07 0.84 -5.13
N CYS A 206 34.34 1.50 -6.03
CA CYS A 206 32.97 1.95 -5.83
C CYS A 206 31.96 1.21 -6.70
N PHE A 207 30.83 0.88 -6.10
CA PHE A 207 29.64 0.35 -6.75
C PHE A 207 28.57 1.43 -6.93
N ILE A 208 27.62 1.14 -7.82
CA ILE A 208 26.37 1.90 -7.96
C ILE A 208 25.31 1.26 -7.06
N ALA A 209 24.61 2.06 -6.25
CA ALA A 209 23.53 1.57 -5.41
C ALA A 209 22.34 1.12 -6.27
N ASP A 210 21.69 0.00 -5.88
CA ASP A 210 20.35 -0.29 -6.38
C ASP A 210 19.39 0.84 -5.97
N PHE A 211 18.50 1.23 -6.89
CA PHE A 211 17.66 2.40 -6.70
C PHE A 211 16.18 2.07 -6.89
N LEU A 212 15.41 2.28 -5.83
CA LEU A 212 13.97 2.08 -5.83
C LEU A 212 13.29 3.22 -6.58
N ILE A 213 12.43 2.90 -7.54
CA ILE A 213 11.66 3.88 -8.31
C ILE A 213 10.18 3.53 -8.31
N LEU A 214 9.34 4.54 -8.16
CA LEU A 214 7.91 4.41 -8.31
C LEU A 214 7.51 4.84 -9.73
N LEU A 215 7.10 3.86 -10.54
CA LEU A 215 6.67 4.06 -11.92
C LEU A 215 5.22 3.62 -12.08
N THR A 216 4.32 4.56 -11.83
CA THR A 216 2.87 4.35 -11.81
C THR A 216 2.25 4.70 -13.16
N PHE A 217 0.98 4.33 -13.34
CA PHE A 217 0.17 4.92 -14.40
C PHE A 217 0.05 6.43 -14.14
N PRO A 218 0.43 7.32 -15.08
CA PRO A 218 0.38 8.76 -14.84
C PRO A 218 -1.06 9.17 -14.55
N LEU A 219 -1.31 9.60 -13.33
CA LEU A 219 -2.56 10.26 -12.96
C LEU A 219 -2.48 11.68 -13.49
N LEU A 220 -3.58 12.16 -14.07
CA LEU A 220 -3.66 13.55 -14.51
C LEU A 220 -3.91 14.42 -13.27
N THR A 221 -3.25 15.58 -13.21
CA THR A 221 -3.59 16.62 -12.24
C THR A 221 -4.81 17.40 -12.71
N ILE A 222 -5.72 17.72 -11.80
CA ILE A 222 -6.86 18.59 -12.11
C ILE A 222 -6.30 20.00 -12.41
N PRO A 223 -6.55 20.56 -13.60
CA PRO A 223 -5.98 21.84 -13.97
C PRO A 223 -6.58 23.00 -13.17
N GLU A 224 -5.78 24.02 -12.94
CA GLU A 224 -6.25 25.30 -12.42
C GLU A 224 -7.09 25.99 -13.49
N ILE A 225 -8.34 26.35 -13.16
CA ILE A 225 -9.27 27.03 -14.07
C ILE A 225 -9.32 28.52 -13.70
N PRO A 226 -9.00 29.44 -14.62
CA PRO A 226 -9.09 30.88 -14.37
C PRO A 226 -10.49 31.31 -13.92
N GLY A 227 -10.55 32.21 -12.93
CA GLY A 227 -11.81 32.75 -12.39
C GLY A 227 -12.48 31.88 -11.32
N TYR A 228 -11.98 30.66 -11.06
CA TYR A 228 -12.46 29.83 -9.96
C TYR A 228 -11.88 30.31 -8.63
N LEU A 229 -12.61 30.08 -7.55
CA LEU A 229 -12.31 30.54 -6.19
C LEU A 229 -11.54 29.48 -5.38
N PRO A 230 -10.67 29.88 -4.44
CA PRO A 230 -9.93 28.95 -3.59
C PRO A 230 -10.86 28.15 -2.68
N ILE A 231 -10.44 26.94 -2.33
CA ILE A 231 -11.09 26.09 -1.33
C ILE A 231 -10.06 25.73 -0.27
N SER A 232 -10.41 25.88 1.00
CA SER A 232 -9.44 25.83 2.10
C SER A 232 -10.07 25.32 3.40
N SER A 233 -9.22 24.95 4.35
CA SER A 233 -9.64 24.75 5.74
C SER A 233 -9.93 26.10 6.43
N PRO A 234 -10.54 26.09 7.61
CA PRO A 234 -10.74 27.31 8.40
C PRO A 234 -9.41 28.02 8.70
N ARG A 235 -9.44 29.35 8.79
CA ARG A 235 -8.27 30.17 9.11
C ARG A 235 -7.61 29.72 10.41
N GLY A 236 -6.29 29.58 10.41
CA GLY A 236 -5.54 29.11 11.57
C GLY A 236 -5.42 27.59 11.68
N SER A 237 -6.10 26.81 10.85
CA SER A 237 -6.04 25.34 10.91
C SER A 237 -4.66 24.82 10.52
N GLN A 238 -4.29 23.68 11.10
CA GLN A 238 -3.14 22.90 10.68
C GLN A 238 -3.34 22.31 9.27
N LEU A 239 -2.24 21.90 8.66
CA LEU A 239 -2.26 21.24 7.34
C LEU A 239 -2.98 19.90 7.43
N MET A 240 -3.81 19.60 6.44
CA MET A 240 -4.41 18.28 6.27
C MET A 240 -4.11 17.75 4.87
N ALA A 241 -3.87 16.45 4.75
CA ALA A 241 -3.58 15.83 3.47
C ALA A 241 -4.30 14.49 3.29
N SER A 242 -4.46 14.11 2.03
CA SER A 242 -4.89 12.78 1.63
C SER A 242 -4.10 12.32 0.41
N TRP A 243 -3.70 11.05 0.38
CA TRP A 243 -2.97 10.44 -0.72
C TRP A 243 -3.64 9.13 -1.13
N ASP A 244 -3.34 8.69 -2.35
CA ASP A 244 -3.76 7.38 -2.84
C ASP A 244 -2.91 6.29 -2.17
N ALA A 245 -3.56 5.26 -1.62
CA ALA A 245 -2.86 4.19 -0.91
C ALA A 245 -1.85 3.42 -1.79
N CYS A 246 -2.14 3.30 -3.08
CA CYS A 246 -1.31 2.62 -4.07
C CYS A 246 -0.34 3.56 -4.81
N VAL A 247 -0.64 4.85 -4.83
CA VAL A 247 0.16 5.89 -5.48
C VAL A 247 0.40 7.02 -4.49
N VAL A 248 1.28 6.77 -3.50
CA VAL A 248 1.59 7.74 -2.44
C VAL A 248 2.11 9.08 -2.99
N ALA A 249 2.74 9.07 -4.18
CA ALA A 249 3.15 10.29 -4.87
C ALA A 249 1.99 11.19 -5.32
N SER A 250 0.77 10.65 -5.42
CA SER A 250 -0.44 11.41 -5.72
C SER A 250 -1.12 11.80 -4.42
N ALA A 251 -1.22 13.10 -4.19
CA ALA A 251 -1.71 13.64 -2.93
C ALA A 251 -2.39 14.99 -3.09
N VAL A 252 -3.26 15.28 -2.14
CA VAL A 252 -3.93 16.57 -1.96
C VAL A 252 -3.53 17.10 -0.60
N LEU A 253 -3.12 18.37 -0.55
CA LEU A 253 -2.80 19.11 0.66
C LEU A 253 -3.76 20.29 0.75
N VAL A 254 -4.53 20.37 1.84
CA VAL A 254 -5.43 21.50 2.12
C VAL A 254 -4.78 22.34 3.20
N THR A 255 -4.62 23.63 2.90
CA THR A 255 -4.18 24.66 3.83
C THR A 255 -5.35 25.56 4.19
N ASP A 256 -5.15 26.51 5.10
CA ASP A 256 -6.17 27.51 5.43
C ASP A 256 -6.29 28.64 4.40
N MET A 257 -5.51 28.59 3.33
CA MET A 257 -5.54 29.54 2.22
C MET A 257 -5.97 28.90 0.89
N GLU A 258 -5.48 27.69 0.59
CA GLU A 258 -5.63 27.07 -0.73
C GLU A 258 -5.53 25.54 -0.62
N THR A 259 -6.00 24.84 -1.65
CA THR A 259 -5.82 23.39 -1.79
C THR A 259 -4.90 23.08 -2.95
N PHE A 260 -3.91 22.21 -2.72
CA PHE A 260 -2.91 21.80 -3.69
C PHE A 260 -3.05 20.32 -4.04
N HIS A 261 -2.81 19.97 -5.30
CA HIS A 261 -2.80 18.58 -5.77
C HIS A 261 -1.51 18.30 -6.55
N THR A 262 -0.93 17.13 -6.30
CA THR A 262 0.30 16.66 -6.93
C THR A 262 0.16 15.20 -7.38
N THR A 263 1.03 14.80 -8.30
CA THR A 263 1.20 13.41 -8.75
C THR A 263 2.65 12.93 -8.63
N ASP A 264 3.54 13.76 -8.09
CA ASP A 264 4.99 13.53 -8.03
C ASP A 264 5.59 13.87 -6.65
N SER A 265 4.81 13.69 -5.57
CA SER A 265 5.22 14.04 -4.20
C SER A 265 5.60 15.53 -4.08
N PHE A 266 4.74 16.42 -4.56
CA PHE A 266 4.87 17.89 -4.45
C PHE A 266 6.13 18.51 -5.05
N LYS A 267 6.88 17.76 -5.87
CA LYS A 267 7.91 18.38 -6.74
C LYS A 267 7.27 19.37 -7.71
N SER A 268 6.08 19.03 -8.18
CA SER A 268 5.17 19.94 -8.87
C SER A 268 3.76 19.83 -8.30
N TRP A 269 2.98 20.89 -8.44
CA TRP A 269 1.61 20.93 -7.92
C TRP A 269 0.72 21.90 -8.70
N THR A 270 -0.59 21.70 -8.58
CA THR A 270 -1.64 22.54 -9.15
C THR A 270 -2.60 22.99 -8.05
N ARG A 271 -3.17 24.20 -8.17
CA ARG A 271 -4.20 24.70 -7.24
C ARG A 271 -5.57 24.14 -7.60
N ILE A 272 -6.26 23.59 -6.61
CA ILE A 272 -7.62 23.11 -6.73
C ILE A 272 -8.57 24.23 -6.36
N ARG A 273 -9.40 24.65 -7.32
CA ARG A 273 -10.36 25.73 -7.15
C ARG A 273 -11.76 25.32 -7.60
N VAL A 274 -12.76 26.05 -7.14
CA VAL A 274 -14.19 25.78 -7.34
C VAL A 274 -14.90 26.92 -8.09
N PRO A 275 -15.95 26.65 -8.88
CA PRO A 275 -16.70 27.70 -9.59
C PRO A 275 -17.33 28.74 -8.64
N PRO A 276 -17.43 30.02 -9.05
CA PRO A 276 -17.81 31.13 -8.16
C PRO A 276 -19.25 31.16 -7.60
N ASP A 277 -20.14 30.25 -8.01
CA ASP A 277 -21.57 30.31 -7.60
C ASP A 277 -22.07 29.05 -6.88
N ILE A 278 -21.20 28.06 -6.63
CA ILE A 278 -21.62 26.78 -6.03
C ILE A 278 -21.56 26.80 -4.51
N LEU A 279 -20.58 27.50 -3.94
CA LEU A 279 -20.34 27.58 -2.50
C LEU A 279 -20.20 29.03 -2.08
N SER A 280 -20.79 29.37 -0.94
CA SER A 280 -20.53 30.65 -0.27
C SER A 280 -19.08 30.75 0.21
N ASP A 281 -18.61 31.97 0.47
CA ASP A 281 -17.26 32.21 0.97
C ASP A 281 -16.94 31.48 2.27
N ASP A 282 -17.93 31.37 3.16
CA ASP A 282 -17.79 30.67 4.44
C ASP A 282 -17.72 29.15 4.24
N GLU A 283 -18.53 28.59 3.34
CA GLU A 283 -18.47 27.16 2.99
C GLU A 283 -17.14 26.79 2.34
N ARG A 284 -16.63 27.62 1.42
CA ARG A 284 -15.34 27.37 0.75
C ARG A 284 -14.16 27.30 1.72
N ARG A 285 -14.25 27.94 2.87
CA ARG A 285 -13.22 27.99 3.91
C ARG A 285 -13.49 27.04 5.08
N SER A 286 -14.38 26.07 4.89
CA SER A 286 -14.86 25.17 5.95
C SER A 286 -14.64 23.69 5.59
N VAL A 287 -13.56 23.38 4.85
CA VAL A 287 -13.17 21.99 4.59
C VAL A 287 -12.77 21.32 5.91
N ALA A 288 -13.50 20.27 6.28
CA ALA A 288 -13.27 19.49 7.49
C ALA A 288 -12.48 18.19 7.23
N HIS A 289 -12.62 17.61 6.04
CA HIS A 289 -11.90 16.40 5.65
C HIS A 289 -11.76 16.34 4.12
N VAL A 290 -10.69 15.72 3.64
CA VAL A 290 -10.41 15.52 2.22
C VAL A 290 -10.01 14.07 1.95
N ILE A 291 -10.47 13.51 0.83
CA ILE A 291 -10.04 12.20 0.34
C ILE A 291 -9.71 12.30 -1.15
N LEU A 292 -8.51 11.87 -1.53
CA LEU A 292 -8.14 11.66 -2.92
C LEU A 292 -8.61 10.27 -3.38
N LEU A 293 -9.41 10.23 -4.45
CA LEU A 293 -9.80 9.01 -5.14
C LEU A 293 -9.39 9.09 -6.61
N ARG A 294 -9.42 7.94 -7.29
CA ARG A 294 -9.20 7.86 -8.74
C ARG A 294 -10.16 8.75 -9.54
N ASP A 295 -11.40 8.89 -9.08
CA ASP A 295 -12.46 9.60 -9.81
C ASP A 295 -12.51 11.10 -9.48
N GLY A 296 -11.68 11.57 -8.55
CA GLY A 296 -11.61 12.97 -8.13
C GLY A 296 -11.25 13.16 -6.66
N ILE A 297 -11.29 14.41 -6.22
CA ILE A 297 -11.03 14.82 -4.85
C ILE A 297 -12.38 15.02 -4.15
N VAL A 298 -12.61 14.30 -3.05
CA VAL A 298 -13.82 14.40 -2.24
C VAL A 298 -13.56 15.31 -1.04
N PHE A 299 -14.41 16.32 -0.87
CA PHE A 299 -14.38 17.29 0.22
C PHE A 299 -15.60 17.11 1.12
N LEU A 300 -15.39 17.07 2.43
CA LEU A 300 -16.44 17.19 3.44
C LEU A 300 -16.50 18.64 3.93
N ILE A 301 -17.61 19.32 3.65
CA ILE A 301 -17.85 20.73 3.98
C ILE A 301 -19.21 20.84 4.66
N ASN A 302 -19.24 21.32 5.90
CA ASN A 302 -20.47 21.54 6.68
C ASN A 302 -21.45 20.35 6.66
N GLY A 303 -20.92 19.13 6.74
CA GLY A 303 -21.72 17.89 6.76
C GLY A 303 -22.25 17.43 5.40
N VAL A 304 -21.76 18.00 4.29
CA VAL A 304 -22.11 17.66 2.92
C VAL A 304 -20.85 17.26 2.14
N LEU A 305 -20.98 16.29 1.24
CA LEU A 305 -19.89 15.86 0.37
C LEU A 305 -19.92 16.56 -0.98
N TYR A 306 -18.75 16.97 -1.44
CA TYR A 306 -18.54 17.52 -2.77
C TYR A 306 -17.41 16.75 -3.45
N VAL A 307 -17.50 16.57 -4.76
CA VAL A 307 -16.41 15.99 -5.55
C VAL A 307 -15.92 16.97 -6.61
N ARG A 308 -14.61 17.17 -6.66
CA ARG A 308 -13.91 17.85 -7.74
C ARG A 308 -13.27 16.80 -8.65
N SER A 309 -13.73 16.72 -9.89
CA SER A 309 -13.16 15.84 -10.93
C SER A 309 -12.75 16.67 -12.16
N PHE A 310 -12.22 16.03 -13.21
CA PHE A 310 -11.97 16.72 -14.49
C PHE A 310 -13.23 17.32 -15.12
N HIS A 311 -14.41 16.76 -14.80
CA HIS A 311 -15.68 17.15 -15.42
C HIS A 311 -16.39 18.29 -14.68
N GLY A 312 -15.98 18.63 -13.46
CA GLY A 312 -16.59 19.73 -12.72
C GLY A 312 -16.44 19.62 -11.21
N PHE A 313 -17.29 20.36 -10.51
CA PHE A 313 -17.44 20.33 -9.06
C PHE A 313 -18.91 20.02 -8.75
N ILE A 314 -19.17 18.88 -8.11
CA ILE A 314 -20.51 18.32 -7.97
C ILE A 314 -20.81 18.08 -6.50
N ARG A 315 -21.97 18.55 -6.03
CA ARG A 315 -22.53 18.22 -4.72
C ARG A 315 -23.06 16.80 -4.73
N LEU A 316 -22.59 15.97 -3.81
CA LEU A 316 -23.07 14.62 -3.57
C LEU A 316 -24.27 14.66 -2.60
N GLY A 317 -25.28 13.82 -2.81
CA GLY A 317 -26.51 13.82 -2.01
C GLY A 317 -27.51 12.76 -2.45
N GLY A 318 -28.81 13.03 -2.27
CA GLY A 318 -29.88 12.03 -2.42
C GLY A 318 -29.91 11.30 -3.77
N ILE A 319 -29.52 11.98 -4.85
CA ILE A 319 -29.50 11.44 -6.23
C ILE A 319 -28.59 10.20 -6.36
N ILE A 320 -27.57 10.09 -5.52
CA ILE A 320 -26.62 8.97 -5.52
C ILE A 320 -26.70 8.12 -4.26
N ASN A 321 -27.86 8.10 -3.60
CA ASN A 321 -28.14 7.36 -2.36
C ASN A 321 -27.26 7.80 -1.17
N LEU A 322 -26.89 9.07 -1.10
CA LEU A 322 -26.27 9.68 0.08
C LEU A 322 -27.22 10.66 0.75
N PRO A 323 -27.08 10.92 2.06
CA PRO A 323 -27.86 11.97 2.71
C PRO A 323 -27.42 13.35 2.21
N ASP A 324 -28.35 14.29 2.15
CA ASP A 324 -28.07 15.68 1.74
C ASP A 324 -27.35 16.50 2.83
N GLY A 325 -27.13 15.94 4.02
CA GLY A 325 -26.44 16.59 5.13
C GLY A 325 -26.22 15.65 6.31
N GLY A 326 -25.60 16.15 7.38
CA GLY A 326 -25.37 15.37 8.61
C GLY A 326 -24.27 14.31 8.51
N ILE A 327 -23.43 14.38 7.47
CA ILE A 327 -22.27 13.49 7.32
C ILE A 327 -21.19 13.93 8.32
N THR A 328 -20.80 13.02 9.21
CA THR A 328 -19.85 13.31 10.29
C THR A 328 -18.42 12.88 9.93
N GLY A 329 -18.25 11.99 8.94
CA GLY A 329 -16.94 11.61 8.48
C GLY A 329 -16.92 10.78 7.20
N ILE A 330 -15.71 10.67 6.65
CA ILE A 330 -15.38 9.88 5.48
C ILE A 330 -14.05 9.14 5.69
N SER A 331 -13.91 7.97 5.08
CA SER A 331 -12.68 7.18 5.14
C SER A 331 -12.44 6.43 3.84
N SER A 332 -11.16 6.24 3.48
CA SER A 332 -10.71 5.48 2.33
C SER A 332 -9.68 4.45 2.76
N ARG A 333 -9.42 3.46 1.90
CA ARG A 333 -8.43 2.43 2.15
C ARG A 333 -7.05 3.06 2.33
N LYS A 334 -6.34 2.67 3.40
CA LYS A 334 -4.99 3.17 3.74
C LYS A 334 -3.88 2.33 3.13
N TRP A 335 -4.15 1.05 2.91
CA TRP A 335 -3.18 0.07 2.40
C TRP A 335 -3.48 -0.33 0.96
N CYS A 336 -2.43 -0.47 0.17
CA CYS A 336 -2.55 -0.86 -1.23
C CYS A 336 -2.72 -2.37 -1.40
N TRP A 337 -3.96 -2.80 -1.64
CA TRP A 337 -4.29 -4.16 -2.06
C TRP A 337 -4.90 -4.16 -3.45
N ILE A 338 -4.09 -4.49 -4.45
CA ILE A 338 -4.47 -4.40 -5.86
C ILE A 338 -5.23 -5.65 -6.30
N ASN A 339 -4.71 -6.82 -5.89
CA ASN A 339 -5.35 -8.12 -6.10
C ASN A 339 -5.96 -8.59 -4.78
N TYR A 340 -7.16 -9.15 -4.88
CA TYR A 340 -7.93 -9.74 -3.79
C TYR A 340 -8.95 -10.70 -4.41
N LEU A 341 -9.37 -11.71 -3.66
CA LEU A 341 -10.42 -12.65 -4.08
C LEU A 341 -11.76 -12.22 -3.47
N LEU A 342 -12.80 -12.10 -4.28
CA LEU A 342 -14.18 -11.85 -3.84
C LEU A 342 -15.07 -13.01 -4.35
N LYS A 343 -15.63 -13.81 -3.45
CA LYS A 343 -16.50 -14.95 -3.75
C LYS A 343 -17.81 -14.52 -4.39
N ALA A 344 -18.42 -13.45 -3.86
CA ALA A 344 -19.71 -12.96 -4.33
C ALA A 344 -19.54 -12.02 -5.54
N LYS A 345 -20.44 -12.14 -6.54
CA LYS A 345 -20.55 -11.13 -7.62
C LYS A 345 -20.80 -9.76 -6.97
N GLY A 346 -19.81 -8.88 -7.03
CA GLY A 346 -19.83 -7.60 -6.32
C GLY A 346 -18.59 -6.75 -6.61
N ARG A 347 -18.57 -5.54 -6.07
CA ARG A 347 -17.40 -4.65 -6.12
C ARG A 347 -17.01 -4.27 -4.71
N ARG A 348 -15.71 -4.40 -4.43
CA ARG A 348 -15.10 -3.90 -3.21
C ARG A 348 -15.30 -2.38 -3.10
N SER A 349 -15.68 -1.90 -1.92
CA SER A 349 -15.79 -0.48 -1.63
C SER A 349 -14.43 0.21 -1.58
N THR A 350 -14.41 1.48 -1.95
CA THR A 350 -13.22 2.36 -1.97
C THR A 350 -13.35 3.55 -1.02
N LEU A 351 -14.58 3.90 -0.65
CA LEU A 351 -14.90 5.04 0.21
C LEU A 351 -16.01 4.63 1.18
N ALA A 352 -15.84 4.92 2.46
CA ALA A 352 -16.88 4.80 3.48
C ALA A 352 -17.32 6.21 3.89
N VAL A 353 -18.62 6.40 4.07
CA VAL A 353 -19.25 7.66 4.49
C VAL A 353 -20.21 7.32 5.61
N TRP A 354 -20.24 8.11 6.67
CA TRP A 354 -21.18 7.89 7.76
C TRP A 354 -21.78 9.17 8.31
N THR A 355 -22.98 9.03 8.83
CA THR A 355 -23.64 9.98 9.72
C THR A 355 -23.56 9.44 11.15
N GLU A 356 -24.22 10.08 12.10
CA GLU A 356 -24.36 9.54 13.46
C GLU A 356 -25.10 8.18 13.49
N ASN A 357 -25.95 7.89 12.49
CA ASN A 357 -26.88 6.76 12.50
C ASN A 357 -26.80 5.81 11.30
N GLU A 358 -26.14 6.19 10.21
CA GLU A 358 -26.11 5.41 8.97
C GLU A 358 -24.70 5.31 8.40
N ILE A 359 -24.37 4.15 7.81
CA ILE A 359 -23.10 3.89 7.11
C ILE A 359 -23.39 3.62 5.63
N TYR A 360 -22.58 4.21 4.76
CA TYR A 360 -22.65 4.06 3.31
C TYR A 360 -21.29 3.63 2.76
N LEU A 361 -21.32 2.71 1.80
CA LEU A 361 -20.14 2.27 1.06
C LEU A 361 -20.22 2.74 -0.40
N GLY A 362 -19.19 3.45 -0.81
CA GLY A 362 -18.97 3.92 -2.17
C GLY A 362 -18.02 2.99 -2.92
N SER A 363 -18.38 2.66 -4.16
CA SER A 363 -17.52 1.94 -5.11
C SER A 363 -17.00 2.89 -6.21
N ILE A 364 -16.19 2.36 -7.13
CA ILE A 364 -15.67 3.08 -8.30
C ILE A 364 -16.83 3.76 -9.06
N LEU A 365 -16.59 4.96 -9.58
CA LEU A 365 -17.58 5.88 -10.17
C LEU A 365 -18.55 6.49 -9.16
N LEU A 366 -18.17 6.55 -7.88
CA LEU A 366 -18.92 7.21 -6.80
C LEU A 366 -20.37 6.69 -6.65
N LYS A 367 -20.56 5.38 -6.84
CA LYS A 367 -21.85 4.72 -6.58
C LYS A 367 -21.91 4.29 -5.13
N PHE A 368 -22.86 4.84 -4.38
CA PHE A 368 -23.04 4.54 -2.96
C PHE A 368 -24.23 3.62 -2.70
N ALA A 369 -24.06 2.76 -1.71
CA ALA A 369 -25.11 1.94 -1.14
C ALA A 369 -25.09 2.10 0.38
N ARG A 370 -26.28 2.21 0.99
CA ARG A 370 -26.40 2.16 2.45
C ARG A 370 -26.08 0.74 2.91
N LEU A 371 -25.13 0.62 3.83
CA LEU A 371 -24.70 -0.64 4.39
C LEU A 371 -25.61 -1.06 5.54
N VAL A 372 -25.78 -0.19 6.53
CA VAL A 372 -26.51 -0.50 7.77
C VAL A 372 -26.92 0.78 8.49
N THR A 373 -27.96 0.69 9.31
CA THR A 373 -28.35 1.72 10.29
C THR A 373 -27.98 1.32 11.72
N THR A 374 -27.87 2.25 12.66
CA THR A 374 -27.61 1.93 14.08
C THR A 374 -28.70 1.06 14.69
N THR A 375 -29.96 1.14 14.22
CA THR A 375 -31.06 0.27 14.68
C THR A 375 -30.91 -1.16 14.16
N GLU A 376 -30.55 -1.33 12.89
CA GLU A 376 -30.24 -2.65 12.30
C GLU A 376 -29.01 -3.26 13.00
N LEU A 377 -27.98 -2.46 13.24
CA LEU A 377 -26.74 -2.91 13.87
C LEU A 377 -26.96 -3.33 15.34
N LYS A 378 -27.81 -2.62 16.09
CA LYS A 378 -28.23 -3.04 17.44
C LYS A 378 -28.86 -4.43 17.43
N ASN A 379 -29.69 -4.73 16.43
CA ASN A 379 -30.33 -6.04 16.31
C ASN A 379 -29.32 -7.13 15.93
N ILE A 380 -28.43 -6.85 14.96
CA ILE A 380 -27.38 -7.77 14.53
C ILE A 380 -26.45 -8.14 15.71
N LEU A 381 -26.10 -7.15 16.54
CA LEU A 381 -25.22 -7.32 17.69
C LEU A 381 -25.95 -7.78 18.97
N SER A 382 -27.27 -7.97 18.92
CA SER A 382 -28.10 -8.35 20.07
C SER A 382 -27.93 -7.43 21.29
N LEU A 383 -27.81 -6.11 21.06
CA LEU A 383 -27.65 -5.10 22.12
C LEU A 383 -28.98 -4.70 22.76
N SER A 384 -28.93 -4.15 23.99
CA SER A 384 -30.14 -3.71 24.71
C SER A 384 -30.91 -2.64 23.93
N VAL A 385 -32.25 -2.78 23.89
CA VAL A 385 -33.16 -1.83 23.25
C VAL A 385 -33.10 -0.43 23.90
N THR A 386 -32.80 -0.37 25.19
CA THR A 386 -32.71 0.89 25.96
C THR A 386 -31.37 1.61 25.80
N ALA A 387 -30.37 0.98 25.16
CA ALA A 387 -29.07 1.61 24.97
C ALA A 387 -29.08 2.57 23.78
N THR A 388 -28.35 3.67 23.89
CA THR A 388 -28.07 4.57 22.76
C THR A 388 -26.83 4.06 22.04
N LEU A 389 -26.92 3.92 20.71
CA LEU A 389 -25.81 3.49 19.85
C LEU A 389 -25.65 4.53 18.75
N THR A 390 -24.46 5.12 18.64
CA THR A 390 -24.13 6.07 17.58
C THR A 390 -22.79 5.69 16.95
N ILE A 391 -22.60 6.06 15.68
CA ILE A 391 -21.36 5.79 14.95
C ILE A 391 -20.35 6.88 15.31
N ASP A 392 -19.21 6.48 15.88
CA ASP A 392 -18.10 7.40 16.19
C ASP A 392 -17.22 7.59 14.94
N ARG A 393 -16.70 6.48 14.41
CA ARG A 393 -15.76 6.45 13.29
C ARG A 393 -15.94 5.18 12.47
N VAL A 394 -15.60 5.27 11.18
CA VAL A 394 -15.46 4.10 10.30
C VAL A 394 -14.09 4.15 9.65
N GLU A 395 -13.39 3.02 9.64
CA GLU A 395 -12.07 2.91 9.02
C GLU A 395 -11.88 1.57 8.33
N TYR A 396 -11.15 1.55 7.22
CA TYR A 396 -10.74 0.30 6.58
C TYR A 396 -9.61 -0.36 7.37
N THR A 397 -9.68 -1.70 7.53
CA THR A 397 -8.64 -2.43 8.26
C THR A 397 -7.41 -2.70 7.39
N GLY A 398 -6.41 -3.37 7.97
CA GLY A 398 -5.30 -3.95 7.21
C GLY A 398 -5.75 -5.00 6.18
N HIS A 399 -6.90 -5.64 6.39
CA HIS A 399 -7.45 -6.64 5.49
C HIS A 399 -8.14 -6.01 4.26
N PRO A 400 -7.93 -6.54 3.04
CA PRO A 400 -8.42 -5.94 1.80
C PRO A 400 -9.94 -5.90 1.64
N LEU A 401 -10.71 -6.61 2.45
CA LEU A 401 -12.17 -6.74 2.32
C LEU A 401 -12.93 -6.39 3.60
N GLU A 402 -12.27 -5.71 4.54
CA GLU A 402 -12.86 -5.42 5.85
C GLU A 402 -12.93 -3.94 6.17
N ILE A 403 -13.96 -3.61 6.93
CA ILE A 403 -14.26 -2.28 7.41
C ILE A 403 -14.54 -2.37 8.92
N ALA A 404 -13.82 -1.60 9.69
CA ALA A 404 -14.01 -1.43 11.12
C ALA A 404 -14.97 -0.26 11.40
N VAL A 405 -15.89 -0.47 12.33
CA VAL A 405 -16.86 0.52 12.81
C VAL A 405 -16.67 0.67 14.31
N PHE A 406 -16.35 1.89 14.73
CA PHE A 406 -16.26 2.30 16.13
C PHE A 406 -17.62 2.86 16.55
N LEU A 407 -18.21 2.23 17.56
CA LEU A 407 -19.56 2.52 18.01
C LEU A 407 -19.52 3.09 19.43
N ASN A 408 -20.15 4.25 19.60
CA ASN A 408 -20.43 4.80 20.92
C ASN A 408 -21.67 4.11 21.47
N TYR A 409 -21.51 3.42 22.58
CA TYR A 409 -22.59 2.74 23.29
C TYR A 409 -22.71 3.30 24.69
N CYS A 410 -23.94 3.57 25.10
CA CYS A 410 -24.20 4.08 26.43
C CYS A 410 -25.65 3.83 26.88
N THR A 411 -25.83 3.47 28.15
CA THR A 411 -27.14 3.23 28.78
C THR A 411 -27.61 4.40 29.65
N VAL A 412 -26.70 5.11 30.33
CA VAL A 412 -26.97 6.33 31.10
C VAL A 412 -25.79 7.29 30.92
N CYS A 413 -25.91 8.27 30.01
CA CYS A 413 -24.77 9.07 29.52
C CYS A 413 -24.68 10.40 30.26
N THR A 414 -23.90 10.45 31.34
CA THR A 414 -23.67 11.71 32.06
C THR A 414 -22.24 12.23 31.91
N VAL A 415 -21.22 11.37 31.78
CA VAL A 415 -19.80 11.81 31.76
C VAL A 415 -18.89 11.00 30.81
N THR A 416 -19.09 9.69 30.70
CA THR A 416 -18.25 8.80 29.88
C THR A 416 -19.06 8.02 28.84
N LYS A 417 -18.44 7.72 27.70
CA LYS A 417 -18.96 6.86 26.63
C LYS A 417 -18.08 5.62 26.50
N LYS A 418 -18.69 4.48 26.13
CA LYS A 418 -17.97 3.26 25.77
C LYS A 418 -17.86 3.14 24.27
N ILE A 419 -16.65 2.94 23.77
CA ILE A 419 -16.39 2.70 22.35
C ILE A 419 -16.18 1.20 22.13
N PHE A 420 -17.02 0.61 21.30
CA PHE A 420 -16.91 -0.77 20.83
C PHE A 420 -16.39 -0.80 19.39
N LEU A 421 -15.71 -1.89 19.04
CA LEU A 421 -15.24 -2.14 17.68
C LEU A 421 -15.96 -3.33 17.07
N VAL A 422 -16.51 -3.13 15.88
CA VAL A 422 -17.12 -4.18 15.07
C VAL A 422 -16.51 -4.17 13.68
N ILE A 423 -16.17 -5.33 13.15
CA ILE A 423 -15.61 -5.48 11.80
C ILE A 423 -16.68 -6.09 10.89
N TYR A 424 -16.90 -5.47 9.75
CA TYR A 424 -17.70 -5.99 8.65
C TYR A 424 -16.79 -6.52 7.55
N ASN A 425 -17.06 -7.73 7.08
CA ASN A 425 -16.37 -8.33 5.93
C ASN A 425 -17.25 -8.25 4.69
N GLU A 426 -16.78 -7.59 3.63
CA GLU A 426 -17.53 -7.36 2.39
C GLU A 426 -17.75 -8.62 1.55
N ASP A 427 -16.91 -9.65 1.73
CA ASP A 427 -17.02 -10.91 1.01
C ASP A 427 -18.08 -11.82 1.63
N THR A 428 -17.93 -12.10 2.93
CA THR A 428 -18.86 -12.96 3.68
C THR A 428 -20.15 -12.25 4.08
N LYS A 429 -20.16 -10.92 4.03
CA LYS A 429 -21.24 -10.03 4.51
C LYS A 429 -21.56 -10.22 6.00
N GLN A 430 -20.59 -10.66 6.79
CA GLN A 430 -20.75 -10.91 8.21
C GLN A 430 -20.22 -9.76 9.05
N TRP A 431 -20.87 -9.53 10.20
CA TRP A 431 -20.43 -8.61 11.24
C TRP A 431 -19.84 -9.39 12.40
N VAL A 432 -18.65 -9.00 12.84
CA VAL A 432 -17.94 -9.64 13.95
C VAL A 432 -17.56 -8.59 14.98
N SER A 433 -18.16 -8.69 16.17
CA SER A 433 -17.73 -7.89 17.32
C SER A 433 -16.32 -8.30 17.74
N GLN A 434 -15.46 -7.32 17.94
CA GLN A 434 -14.09 -7.56 18.42
C GLN A 434 -14.07 -7.49 19.94
N ASP A 435 -13.10 -8.18 20.55
CA ASP A 435 -12.81 -8.07 21.98
C ASP A 435 -12.02 -6.77 22.25
N PHE A 436 -12.70 -5.64 22.06
CA PHE A 436 -12.15 -4.31 22.24
C PHE A 436 -13.22 -3.41 22.87
N THR A 437 -12.86 -2.75 23.96
CA THR A 437 -13.69 -1.73 24.59
C THR A 437 -12.80 -0.62 25.15
N LEU A 438 -13.16 0.63 24.87
CA LEU A 438 -12.48 1.79 25.42
C LEU A 438 -13.47 2.69 26.14
N ASP A 439 -13.18 2.99 27.41
CA ASP A 439 -13.88 4.03 28.16
C ASP A 439 -13.25 5.38 27.83
N ALA A 440 -14.06 6.31 27.33
CA ALA A 440 -13.61 7.63 26.90
C ALA A 440 -14.55 8.74 27.42
N PRO A 441 -14.07 9.95 27.71
CA PRO A 441 -14.94 11.10 27.97
C PRO A 441 -15.90 11.34 26.81
N ILE A 442 -17.12 11.81 27.08
CA ILE A 442 -18.14 12.03 26.03
C ILE A 442 -17.62 12.92 24.89
N ASP A 443 -16.91 14.00 25.25
CA ASP A 443 -16.37 14.98 24.28
C ASP A 443 -15.02 14.58 23.66
N SER A 444 -14.49 13.41 24.04
CA SER A 444 -13.22 12.95 23.50
C SER A 444 -13.39 12.48 22.05
N VAL A 445 -12.46 12.96 21.22
CA VAL A 445 -12.35 12.57 19.82
C VAL A 445 -11.14 11.63 19.71
N THR A 446 -11.40 10.41 19.26
CA THR A 446 -10.37 9.39 19.03
C THR A 446 -10.23 9.11 17.54
N MET A 447 -8.99 9.00 17.09
CA MET A 447 -8.63 8.74 15.71
C MET A 447 -8.01 7.34 15.62
N PRO A 448 -8.63 6.41 14.89
CA PRO A 448 -8.05 5.11 14.63
C PRO A 448 -7.13 5.15 13.40
N HIS A 449 -6.16 4.23 13.37
CA HIS A 449 -5.38 3.86 12.19
C HIS A 449 -4.96 2.39 12.25
N PHE A 450 -5.48 1.57 11.34
CA PHE A 450 -5.12 0.15 11.27
C PHE A 450 -3.73 -0.06 10.69
N THR A 451 -2.96 -0.95 11.31
CA THR A 451 -1.60 -1.30 10.88
C THR A 451 -1.62 -2.22 9.66
N PHE A 452 -0.54 -2.21 8.87
CA PHE A 452 -0.32 -3.18 7.80
C PHE A 452 0.09 -4.53 8.39
N SER A 453 -0.90 -5.32 8.80
CA SER A 453 -0.73 -6.63 9.45
C SER A 453 -1.77 -7.64 8.95
N ALA A 454 -1.47 -8.94 9.08
CA ALA A 454 -2.45 -9.99 8.77
C ALA A 454 -3.56 -10.01 9.83
N LEU A 455 -3.19 -10.03 11.11
CA LEU A 455 -4.14 -9.89 12.21
C LEU A 455 -4.58 -8.43 12.36
N PRO A 456 -5.83 -8.18 12.78
CA PRO A 456 -6.27 -6.85 13.15
C PRO A 456 -5.34 -6.23 14.20
N GLY A 457 -4.77 -5.08 13.85
CA GLY A 457 -3.97 -4.24 14.73
C GLY A 457 -4.23 -2.79 14.39
N LEU A 458 -4.28 -1.92 15.41
CA LEU A 458 -4.52 -0.51 15.21
C LEU A 458 -3.81 0.36 16.25
N LEU A 459 -3.51 1.58 15.83
CA LEU A 459 -3.22 2.69 16.73
C LEU A 459 -4.49 3.51 16.88
N LEU A 460 -4.73 3.98 18.10
CA LEU A 460 -5.80 4.92 18.40
C LEU A 460 -5.17 6.10 19.14
N TRP A 461 -5.53 7.33 18.81
CA TRP A 461 -5.02 8.48 19.55
C TRP A 461 -6.09 9.51 19.83
N ASN A 462 -5.91 10.20 20.94
CA ASN A 462 -6.64 11.42 21.26
C ASN A 462 -5.71 12.62 21.06
N LYS A 463 -6.03 13.78 21.66
CA LYS A 463 -5.19 14.98 21.55
C LYS A 463 -3.81 14.87 22.22
N HIS A 464 -3.62 13.93 23.14
CA HIS A 464 -2.51 13.91 24.09
C HIS A 464 -1.74 12.59 24.14
N SER A 465 -2.39 11.48 23.80
CA SER A 465 -1.88 10.12 24.02
C SER A 465 -2.22 9.20 22.86
N ILE A 466 -1.35 8.21 22.66
CA ILE A 466 -1.51 7.16 21.66
C ILE A 466 -1.65 5.83 22.37
N TYR A 467 -2.73 5.13 22.05
CA TYR A 467 -3.03 3.78 22.44
C TYR A 467 -2.63 2.85 21.29
N TYR A 468 -1.92 1.77 21.62
CA TYR A 468 -1.63 0.72 20.66
C TYR A 468 -2.49 -0.50 20.97
N CYS A 469 -2.92 -1.22 19.92
CA CYS A 469 -3.64 -2.48 20.00
C CYS A 469 -3.08 -3.42 18.93
N TYR A 470 -2.18 -4.31 19.29
CA TYR A 470 -1.51 -5.23 18.37
C TYR A 470 -1.99 -6.68 18.58
N HIS A 471 -1.73 -7.52 17.58
CA HIS A 471 -1.98 -8.97 17.61
C HIS A 471 -3.42 -9.33 17.99
N ASN A 472 -4.39 -8.84 17.21
CA ASN A 472 -5.82 -9.11 17.42
C ASN A 472 -6.29 -8.66 18.82
N PHE A 473 -5.92 -7.44 19.21
CA PHE A 473 -6.31 -6.80 20.47
C PHE A 473 -5.80 -7.48 21.76
N THR A 474 -4.92 -8.48 21.65
CA THR A 474 -4.34 -9.16 22.82
C THR A 474 -3.24 -8.33 23.48
N PHE A 475 -2.59 -7.46 22.71
CA PHE A 475 -1.47 -6.66 23.18
C PHE A 475 -1.80 -5.18 23.11
N THR A 476 -2.28 -4.61 24.22
CA THR A 476 -2.78 -3.23 24.30
C THR A 476 -2.05 -2.40 25.33
N GLY A 477 -2.09 -1.08 25.17
CA GLY A 477 -1.50 -0.14 26.13
C GLY A 477 -1.41 1.27 25.58
N ILE A 478 -0.79 2.16 26.34
CA ILE A 478 -0.50 3.54 25.95
C ILE A 478 1.01 3.64 25.68
N LEU A 479 1.40 4.24 24.56
CA LEU A 479 2.81 4.48 24.25
C LEU A 479 3.45 5.32 25.36
N GLN A 480 4.46 4.76 26.01
CA GLN A 480 5.18 5.43 27.08
C GLN A 480 6.42 6.13 26.53
N THR A 481 6.77 7.26 27.12
CA THR A 481 8.08 7.88 26.87
C THR A 481 9.10 7.43 27.92
N PRO A 482 10.42 7.58 27.68
CA PRO A 482 11.44 7.23 28.68
C PRO A 482 11.24 7.91 30.05
N ALA A 483 10.56 9.06 30.08
CA ALA A 483 10.20 9.77 31.30
C ALA A 483 8.97 9.17 32.02
N GLY A 484 8.40 8.07 31.53
CA GLY A 484 7.21 7.42 32.10
C GLY A 484 5.90 8.17 31.83
N HIS A 485 5.92 9.15 30.91
CA HIS A 485 4.72 9.89 30.52
C HIS A 485 4.06 9.24 29.31
N GLY A 486 2.81 8.79 29.46
CA GLY A 486 1.93 8.41 28.33
C GLY A 486 1.22 9.61 27.69
N ASN A 487 1.31 10.80 28.31
CA ASN A 487 0.82 12.06 27.76
C ASN A 487 2.00 12.77 27.06
N LEU A 488 1.97 12.78 25.74
CA LEU A 488 3.02 13.38 24.90
C LEU A 488 3.03 14.90 25.00
N SER A 489 1.88 15.53 25.29
CA SER A 489 1.75 16.98 25.44
C SER A 489 2.68 17.53 26.53
N MET A 490 2.89 16.78 27.61
CA MET A 490 3.80 17.18 28.70
C MET A 490 5.25 17.36 28.24
N LEU A 491 5.67 16.65 27.19
CA LEU A 491 7.02 16.70 26.64
C LEU A 491 7.12 17.59 25.39
N SER A 492 6.01 18.22 25.01
CA SER A 492 5.91 19.11 23.86
C SER A 492 5.25 20.43 24.22
N ASN A 493 5.54 20.98 25.40
CA ASN A 493 5.04 22.28 25.87
C ASN A 493 3.51 22.41 25.78
N ASP A 494 2.79 21.39 26.25
CA ASP A 494 1.33 21.27 26.25
C ASP A 494 0.65 21.35 24.87
N SER A 495 1.42 21.18 23.79
CA SER A 495 0.89 21.03 22.42
C SER A 495 0.07 19.75 22.26
N ILE A 496 -0.84 19.72 21.29
CA ILE A 496 -1.63 18.53 20.94
C ILE A 496 -1.06 17.80 19.73
N ILE A 497 -1.46 16.53 19.58
CA ILE A 497 -1.12 15.69 18.42
C ILE A 497 -1.80 16.28 17.18
N HIS A 498 -1.00 16.55 16.15
CA HIS A 498 -1.46 17.03 14.84
C HIS A 498 -1.65 15.86 13.88
N GLU A 499 -0.65 15.00 13.74
CA GLU A 499 -0.67 13.87 12.82
C GLU A 499 0.09 12.65 13.38
N VAL A 500 -0.41 11.47 13.02
CA VAL A 500 0.28 10.19 13.23
C VAL A 500 0.50 9.57 11.86
N PHE A 501 1.76 9.47 11.46
CA PHE A 501 2.20 8.88 10.21
C PHE A 501 2.76 7.49 10.46
N ILE A 502 2.28 6.50 9.70
CA ILE A 502 2.77 5.12 9.75
C ILE A 502 3.25 4.74 8.35
N ASP A 503 4.49 4.30 8.24
CA ASP A 503 5.02 3.80 6.97
C ASP A 503 4.83 2.27 6.80
N TYR A 504 5.10 1.78 5.59
CA TYR A 504 5.08 0.34 5.29
C TYR A 504 6.15 -0.48 6.03
N TYR A 505 7.14 0.19 6.64
CA TYR A 505 8.21 -0.44 7.42
C TYR A 505 7.87 -0.52 8.92
N GLY A 506 6.71 0.03 9.30
CA GLY A 506 6.21 0.08 10.66
C GLY A 506 6.83 1.17 11.52
N ALA A 507 7.52 2.15 10.95
CA ALA A 507 7.88 3.37 11.67
C ALA A 507 6.62 4.18 11.96
N ILE A 508 6.52 4.69 13.18
CA ILE A 508 5.42 5.54 13.64
C ILE A 508 6.03 6.89 13.98
N LEU A 509 5.58 7.93 13.27
CA LEU A 509 5.92 9.32 13.55
C LEU A 509 4.70 10.05 14.08
N VAL A 510 4.87 10.68 15.23
CA VAL A 510 3.84 11.43 15.90
C VAL A 510 4.29 12.87 15.94
N LYS A 511 3.67 13.70 15.12
CA LYS A 511 4.00 15.13 15.06
C LYS A 511 2.94 15.90 15.84
N MET A 512 3.42 16.74 16.75
CA MET A 512 2.62 17.69 17.50
C MET A 512 2.37 18.96 16.67
N GLU A 513 1.36 19.76 17.00
CA GLU A 513 1.08 21.04 16.31
C GLU A 513 2.28 22.00 16.33
N ASN A 514 3.07 21.97 17.40
CA ASN A 514 4.30 22.75 17.54
C ASN A 514 5.53 22.05 16.91
N ASN A 515 5.34 21.07 16.03
CA ASN A 515 6.39 20.36 15.30
C ASN A 515 7.40 19.56 16.14
N VAL A 516 7.13 19.34 17.43
CA VAL A 516 7.83 18.28 18.18
C VAL A 516 7.41 16.93 17.63
N ILE A 517 8.39 16.04 17.41
CA ILE A 517 8.15 14.72 16.81
C ILE A 517 8.56 13.63 17.79
N PHE A 518 7.69 12.63 17.93
CA PHE A 518 8.00 11.38 18.62
C PHE A 518 8.07 10.24 17.60
N TYR A 519 9.03 9.35 17.82
CA TYR A 519 9.25 8.16 17.03
C TYR A 519 8.97 6.90 17.84
N SER A 520 8.25 5.99 17.23
CA SER A 520 8.01 4.64 17.72
C SER A 520 8.02 3.66 16.56
N LYS A 521 7.85 2.37 16.85
CA LYS A 521 7.73 1.34 15.84
C LYS A 521 6.55 0.41 16.16
N ILE A 522 5.94 -0.17 15.15
CA ILE A 522 4.90 -1.19 15.35
C ILE A 522 5.49 -2.32 16.21
N ASN A 523 4.67 -2.85 17.13
CA ASN A 523 5.03 -3.83 18.15
C ASN A 523 5.96 -3.33 19.27
N THR A 524 6.33 -2.04 19.31
CA THR A 524 7.02 -1.44 20.47
C THR A 524 6.03 -0.75 21.40
N ARG A 525 6.43 -0.58 22.67
CA ARG A 525 5.58 0.00 23.74
C ARG A 525 5.93 1.43 24.07
N ASP A 526 7.05 1.91 23.54
CA ASP A 526 7.64 3.17 23.89
C ASP A 526 7.82 4.08 22.68
N ALA A 527 7.83 5.38 22.94
CA ALA A 527 8.08 6.42 21.97
C ALA A 527 9.18 7.34 22.48
N VAL A 528 10.06 7.76 21.59
CA VAL A 528 11.19 8.64 21.91
C VAL A 528 11.03 9.97 21.19
N LYS A 529 11.35 11.07 21.87
CA LYS A 529 11.37 12.40 21.24
C LYS A 529 12.56 12.45 20.27
N LEU A 530 12.30 12.81 19.02
CA LEU A 530 13.35 13.10 18.03
C LEU A 530 13.81 14.55 18.19
N HIS A 531 15.00 14.85 17.68
CA HIS A 531 15.56 16.20 17.67
C HIS A 531 14.65 17.16 16.90
N LEU A 532 14.59 18.41 17.35
CA LEU A 532 13.77 19.42 16.70
C LEU A 532 14.33 19.76 15.31
N TRP A 533 13.49 19.67 14.29
CA TRP A 533 13.89 19.92 12.88
C TRP A 533 13.22 21.16 12.28
N THR A 534 12.02 21.48 12.76
CA THR A 534 11.18 22.57 12.25
C THR A 534 10.87 23.54 13.39
N ASN A 535 10.77 24.83 13.08
CA ASN A 535 10.37 25.86 14.05
C ASN A 535 8.95 25.59 14.56
N TYR A 536 8.71 25.84 15.84
CA TYR A 536 7.41 25.62 16.50
C TYR A 536 6.21 26.29 15.83
N THR A 537 6.41 27.38 15.08
CA THR A 537 5.32 28.13 14.44
C THR A 537 5.07 27.77 12.99
N THR A 538 6.04 27.13 12.31
CA THR A 538 5.92 26.82 10.89
C THR A 538 4.89 25.73 10.67
N ARG A 539 3.97 25.92 9.73
CA ARG A 539 3.00 24.88 9.38
C ARG A 539 3.66 23.82 8.53
N ALA A 540 3.83 22.64 9.11
CA ALA A 540 4.50 21.51 8.48
C ALA A 540 3.63 20.25 8.46
N PHE A 541 3.86 19.38 7.48
CA PHE A 541 3.22 18.09 7.35
C PHE A 541 4.26 17.03 6.94
N ILE A 542 4.24 15.85 7.54
CA ILE A 542 5.14 14.75 7.19
C ILE A 542 4.62 14.01 5.96
N PHE A 543 5.45 13.85 4.95
CA PHE A 543 5.09 13.16 3.71
C PHE A 543 6.19 12.23 3.19
N LEU A 544 5.86 11.43 2.17
CA LEU A 544 6.77 10.50 1.51
C LEU A 544 7.10 10.93 0.08
N SER A 545 8.38 10.83 -0.27
CA SER A 545 8.86 10.95 -1.65
C SER A 545 8.50 9.74 -2.50
N THR A 546 8.68 9.89 -3.81
CA THR A 546 8.53 8.81 -4.79
C THR A 546 9.48 7.62 -4.53
N SER A 547 10.58 7.83 -3.80
CA SER A 547 11.52 6.78 -3.37
C SER A 547 11.19 6.21 -1.99
N GLY A 548 10.12 6.67 -1.33
CA GLY A 548 9.69 6.22 0.00
C GLY A 548 10.48 6.82 1.16
N GLN A 549 11.16 7.95 0.94
CA GLN A 549 11.87 8.70 1.97
C GLN A 549 10.98 9.77 2.59
N THR A 550 11.14 10.01 3.89
CA THR A 550 10.38 11.02 4.63
C THR A 550 10.91 12.42 4.36
N TYR A 551 10.00 13.39 4.18
CA TYR A 551 10.32 14.81 4.10
C TYR A 551 9.19 15.65 4.69
N PHE A 552 9.46 16.93 4.98
CA PHE A 552 8.46 17.92 5.41
C PHE A 552 7.89 18.72 4.25
N LEU A 553 6.58 18.91 4.24
CA LEU A 553 5.88 19.90 3.45
C LEU A 553 5.66 21.15 4.29
N TYR A 554 6.20 22.27 3.86
CA TYR A 554 5.94 23.59 4.44
C TYR A 554 4.94 24.35 3.58
N ALA A 555 3.90 24.86 4.22
CA ALA A 555 3.03 25.86 3.60
C ALA A 555 3.50 27.24 4.04
N LEU A 556 4.03 28.01 3.10
CA LEU A 556 4.50 29.37 3.34
C LEU A 556 3.35 30.37 3.27
N ASP A 557 3.50 31.50 3.96
CA ASP A 557 2.47 32.55 4.04
C ASP A 557 2.17 33.22 2.69
N ASP A 558 3.08 33.07 1.72
CA ASP A 558 2.90 33.52 0.33
C ASP A 558 2.05 32.57 -0.53
N GLY A 559 1.58 31.46 0.05
CA GLY A 559 0.77 30.46 -0.64
C GLY A 559 1.58 29.53 -1.55
N THR A 560 2.87 29.37 -1.28
CA THR A 560 3.73 28.37 -1.92
C THR A 560 3.98 27.17 -1.00
N ILE A 561 4.31 26.03 -1.62
CA ILE A 561 4.67 24.80 -0.91
C ILE A 561 6.16 24.54 -1.11
N GLN A 562 6.88 24.32 -0.02
CA GLN A 562 8.29 23.95 -0.01
C GLN A 562 8.47 22.53 0.56
N ILE A 563 9.36 21.76 -0.04
CA ILE A 563 9.77 20.43 0.45
C ILE A 563 11.14 20.51 1.16
N GLN A 564 11.32 19.75 2.23
CA GLN A 564 12.62 19.58 2.90
C GLN A 564 12.81 18.13 3.36
N ASP A 565 13.86 17.48 2.87
CA ASP A 565 14.19 16.10 3.23
C ASP A 565 14.41 15.93 4.73
N TYR A 566 13.94 14.79 5.28
CA TYR A 566 14.09 14.45 6.68
C TYR A 566 14.83 13.11 6.84
N PRO A 567 16.04 13.09 7.43
CA PRO A 567 16.85 11.88 7.58
C PRO A 567 16.37 10.97 8.73
N LEU A 568 15.10 10.53 8.67
CA LEU A 568 14.46 9.73 9.73
C LEU A 568 15.32 8.56 10.23
N ARG A 569 15.96 7.83 9.31
CA ARG A 569 16.81 6.68 9.66
C ARG A 569 17.98 7.09 10.56
N LEU A 570 18.66 8.20 10.23
CA LEU A 570 19.81 8.68 10.99
C LEU A 570 19.38 9.27 12.34
N GLU A 571 18.26 10.00 12.37
CA GLU A 571 17.66 10.51 13.61
C GLU A 571 17.27 9.38 14.57
N ALA A 572 16.60 8.34 14.04
CA ALA A 572 16.24 7.16 14.82
C ALA A 572 17.49 6.41 15.32
N GLN A 573 18.56 6.31 14.52
CA GLN A 573 19.83 5.69 14.94
C GLN A 573 20.55 6.51 16.02
N SER A 574 20.56 7.84 15.90
CA SER A 574 21.14 8.75 16.89
C SER A 574 20.47 8.55 18.25
N ILE A 575 19.14 8.50 18.28
CA ILE A 575 18.39 8.28 19.53
C ILE A 575 18.51 6.84 20.05
N ALA A 576 18.54 5.83 19.17
CA ALA A 576 18.78 4.45 19.57
C ALA A 576 20.14 4.31 20.27
N PHE A 577 21.17 5.02 19.79
CA PHE A 577 22.49 5.04 20.41
C PHE A 577 22.46 5.65 21.82
N THR A 578 21.80 6.80 22.01
CA THR A 578 21.72 7.46 23.33
C THR A 578 20.93 6.65 24.34
N THR A 579 19.84 6.02 23.89
CA THR A 579 19.00 5.15 24.73
C THR A 579 19.58 3.75 24.93
N LYS A 580 20.71 3.42 24.28
CA LYS A 580 21.33 2.09 24.26
C LYS A 580 20.38 0.99 23.79
N ASP A 581 19.39 1.36 22.97
CA ASP A 581 18.44 0.43 22.36
C ASP A 581 19.16 -0.36 21.25
N LYS A 582 19.08 -1.69 21.30
CA LYS A 582 19.76 -2.59 20.35
C LYS A 582 18.73 -3.53 19.74
N CYS A 583 18.85 -3.77 18.44
CA CYS A 583 18.03 -4.79 17.81
C CYS A 583 18.47 -6.19 18.30
N PRO A 584 17.54 -7.05 18.76
CA PRO A 584 17.88 -8.37 19.28
C PRO A 584 18.33 -9.35 18.18
N TYR A 585 18.06 -9.05 16.90
CA TYR A 585 18.53 -9.82 15.74
C TYR A 585 19.34 -8.95 14.79
N MET A 586 20.16 -9.60 13.96
CA MET A 586 20.98 -8.95 12.94
C MET A 586 20.30 -8.96 11.58
N ALA A 587 19.60 -10.03 11.22
CA ALA A 587 18.94 -10.16 9.94
C ALA A 587 17.63 -10.96 10.03
N PHE A 588 16.69 -10.60 9.17
CA PHE A 588 15.43 -11.31 8.97
C PHE A 588 15.16 -11.41 7.46
N HIS A 589 15.30 -12.62 6.91
CA HIS A 589 15.18 -12.90 5.48
C HIS A 589 13.98 -13.78 5.19
N ASN A 590 13.45 -13.72 3.97
CA ASN A 590 12.38 -14.60 3.53
C ASN A 590 12.37 -14.76 2.01
N SER A 591 11.68 -15.79 1.55
CA SER A 591 11.45 -16.09 0.12
C SER A 591 10.14 -15.56 -0.43
N VAL A 592 9.37 -14.79 0.35
CA VAL A 592 8.07 -14.26 -0.07
C VAL A 592 8.27 -13.28 -1.22
N ALA A 593 7.94 -13.79 -2.40
CA ALA A 593 8.11 -13.19 -3.71
C ALA A 593 7.03 -12.17 -4.03
N HIS A 594 5.79 -12.55 -3.74
CA HIS A 594 4.59 -11.85 -4.15
C HIS A 594 3.76 -11.50 -2.92
N VAL A 595 3.02 -10.41 -3.02
CA VAL A 595 2.08 -10.00 -1.97
C VAL A 595 0.75 -10.73 -2.11
N PHE A 596 0.52 -11.38 -3.25
CA PHE A 596 -0.69 -12.16 -3.56
C PHE A 596 -0.28 -13.44 -4.28
N TYR A 597 -0.65 -14.57 -3.70
CA TYR A 597 -0.52 -15.91 -4.28
C TYR A 597 -1.91 -16.46 -4.55
N PHE A 598 -2.04 -17.15 -5.67
CA PHE A 598 -3.22 -17.94 -5.97
C PHE A 598 -2.87 -19.41 -5.77
N LEU A 599 -3.68 -20.13 -4.99
CA LEU A 599 -3.50 -21.56 -4.73
C LEU A 599 -4.67 -22.33 -5.32
N ASP A 600 -4.39 -23.11 -6.36
CA ASP A 600 -5.37 -23.98 -7.00
C ASP A 600 -5.57 -25.28 -6.21
N LYS A 601 -6.61 -26.04 -6.56
CA LYS A 601 -6.91 -27.33 -5.92
C LYS A 601 -5.74 -28.31 -6.12
N GLY A 602 -5.31 -28.93 -5.02
CA GLY A 602 -4.20 -29.89 -5.02
C GLY A 602 -2.80 -29.26 -5.13
N GLU A 603 -2.70 -27.94 -5.26
CA GLU A 603 -1.42 -27.23 -5.20
C GLU A 603 -0.99 -26.97 -3.76
N ALA A 604 0.31 -26.79 -3.56
CA ALA A 604 0.90 -26.39 -2.30
C ALA A 604 1.84 -25.19 -2.51
N LEU A 605 1.82 -24.24 -1.58
CA LEU A 605 2.72 -23.09 -1.57
C LEU A 605 3.76 -23.26 -0.47
N THR A 606 5.03 -23.39 -0.86
CA THR A 606 6.15 -23.46 0.09
C THR A 606 6.93 -22.15 0.12
N VAL A 607 7.15 -21.62 1.33
CA VAL A 607 7.96 -20.43 1.60
C VAL A 607 8.82 -20.64 2.83
N TRP A 608 10.02 -20.08 2.83
CA TRP A 608 10.91 -20.04 3.98
C TRP A 608 11.15 -18.63 4.50
N THR A 609 11.44 -18.54 5.79
CA THR A 609 11.84 -17.35 6.53
C THR A 609 13.00 -17.68 7.47
N GLN A 610 13.94 -16.76 7.63
CA GLN A 610 15.18 -16.98 8.37
C GLN A 610 15.46 -15.80 9.28
N ILE A 611 15.82 -16.07 10.54
CA ILE A 611 16.27 -15.09 11.51
C ILE A 611 17.70 -15.40 11.96
N VAL A 612 18.56 -14.37 11.96
CA VAL A 612 19.95 -14.45 12.41
C VAL A 612 20.12 -13.56 13.63
N TYR A 613 20.61 -14.11 14.74
CA TYR A 613 20.71 -13.42 16.02
C TYR A 613 21.92 -13.89 16.83
N PRO A 614 22.42 -13.10 17.80
CA PRO A 614 23.54 -13.50 18.65
C PRO A 614 23.23 -14.78 19.45
N GLU A 615 24.26 -15.58 19.73
CA GLU A 615 24.10 -16.75 20.61
C GLU A 615 23.51 -16.34 21.98
N ASN A 616 22.70 -17.23 22.57
CA ASN A 616 22.00 -17.07 23.85
C ASN A 616 20.81 -16.08 23.88
N THR A 617 20.38 -15.48 22.76
CA THR A 617 19.16 -14.65 22.74
C THR A 617 17.87 -15.48 22.62
N GLY A 618 17.93 -16.63 21.94
CA GLY A 618 16.80 -17.57 21.86
C GLY A 618 15.63 -17.16 20.96
N LEU A 619 15.82 -16.25 20.00
CA LEU A 619 14.75 -15.75 19.13
C LEU A 619 14.17 -16.82 18.20
N TYR A 620 12.95 -16.57 17.70
CA TYR A 620 12.27 -17.42 16.71
C TYR A 620 11.35 -16.60 15.80
N VAL A 621 10.83 -17.22 14.76
CA VAL A 621 9.87 -16.60 13.84
C VAL A 621 8.46 -16.96 14.26
N ILE A 622 7.57 -15.96 14.28
CA ILE A 622 6.14 -16.11 14.52
C ILE A 622 5.42 -16.03 13.18
N VAL A 623 4.52 -16.98 12.96
CA VAL A 623 3.63 -17.07 11.79
C VAL A 623 2.21 -16.83 12.27
N GLU A 624 1.56 -15.84 11.68
CA GLU A 624 0.17 -15.49 11.98
C GLU A 624 -0.67 -15.57 10.71
N SER A 625 -1.75 -16.33 10.75
CA SER A 625 -2.72 -16.43 9.65
C SER A 625 -4.06 -15.82 10.06
N TYR A 626 -4.68 -15.05 9.16
CA TYR A 626 -5.98 -14.41 9.37
C TYR A 626 -6.91 -14.67 8.19
N GLY A 627 -8.18 -14.95 8.46
CA GLY A 627 -9.19 -15.26 7.45
C GLY A 627 -9.90 -16.60 7.70
N PRO A 628 -10.58 -17.16 6.68
CA PRO A 628 -11.30 -18.42 6.80
C PRO A 628 -10.32 -19.59 6.98
N LYS A 629 -10.71 -20.59 7.78
CA LYS A 629 -9.90 -21.78 8.08
C LYS A 629 -9.96 -22.81 6.94
N ILE A 630 -9.38 -22.47 5.79
CA ILE A 630 -9.46 -23.27 4.54
C ILE A 630 -8.13 -23.88 4.09
N LEU A 631 -7.04 -23.53 4.79
CA LEU A 631 -5.68 -24.04 4.53
C LEU A 631 -5.16 -24.79 5.76
N GLN A 632 -4.36 -25.81 5.50
CA GLN A 632 -3.47 -26.44 6.46
C GLN A 632 -2.05 -25.94 6.24
N GLU A 633 -1.26 -25.96 7.30
CA GLU A 633 0.14 -25.54 7.30
C GLU A 633 1.02 -26.64 7.90
N SER A 634 2.16 -26.91 7.28
CA SER A 634 3.21 -27.77 7.81
C SER A 634 4.51 -26.97 8.02
N HIS A 635 5.19 -27.23 9.12
CA HIS A 635 6.35 -26.46 9.56
C HIS A 635 7.60 -27.37 9.60
N GLU A 636 8.68 -26.92 9.00
CA GLU A 636 10.00 -27.55 9.09
C GLU A 636 11.01 -26.51 9.57
N ILE A 637 11.75 -26.81 10.64
CA ILE A 637 12.69 -25.88 11.26
C ILE A 637 14.10 -26.43 11.11
N SER A 638 15.00 -25.64 10.53
CA SER A 638 16.44 -25.88 10.58
C SER A 638 17.12 -24.85 11.47
N PHE A 639 18.16 -25.30 12.18
CA PHE A 639 18.92 -24.50 13.12
C PHE A 639 20.41 -24.70 12.90
N GLU A 640 21.15 -23.60 12.86
CA GLU A 640 22.60 -23.58 12.72
C GLU A 640 23.18 -22.56 13.71
N ALA A 641 24.31 -22.89 14.34
CA ALA A 641 25.04 -21.97 15.20
C ALA A 641 26.50 -21.92 14.75
N ALA A 642 27.00 -20.73 14.43
CA ALA A 642 28.36 -20.51 13.97
C ALA A 642 28.85 -19.09 14.31
N PHE A 643 30.12 -18.97 14.67
CA PHE A 643 30.80 -17.68 14.91
C PHE A 643 30.10 -16.73 15.90
N GLY A 644 29.45 -17.26 16.94
CA GLY A 644 28.74 -16.46 17.94
C GLY A 644 27.33 -16.04 17.53
N TYR A 645 26.81 -16.59 16.42
CA TYR A 645 25.49 -16.32 15.89
C TYR A 645 24.68 -17.60 15.70
N CYS A 646 23.39 -17.51 15.99
CA CYS A 646 22.39 -18.52 15.71
C CYS A 646 21.56 -18.10 14.50
N THR A 647 21.35 -19.05 13.60
CA THR A 647 20.45 -18.92 12.45
C THR A 647 19.33 -19.94 12.60
N LYS A 648 18.08 -19.48 12.53
CA LYS A 648 16.90 -20.34 12.46
C LYS A 648 16.18 -20.10 11.15
N THR A 649 15.99 -21.15 10.36
CA THR A 649 15.18 -21.11 9.14
C THR A 649 13.91 -21.93 9.37
N LEU A 650 12.77 -21.32 9.12
CA LEU A 650 11.45 -21.93 9.16
C LEU A 650 10.93 -22.03 7.73
N THR A 651 10.69 -23.26 7.27
CA THR A 651 10.04 -23.58 6.00
C THR A 651 8.59 -23.94 6.28
N LEU A 652 7.68 -23.29 5.57
CA LEU A 652 6.23 -23.41 5.70
C LEU A 652 5.65 -23.86 4.38
N THR A 653 4.77 -24.86 4.43
CA THR A 653 4.00 -25.29 3.26
C THR A 653 2.51 -25.16 3.56
N PHE A 654 1.83 -24.34 2.76
CA PHE A 654 0.38 -24.15 2.81
C PHE A 654 -0.28 -25.01 1.75
N TYR A 655 -1.30 -25.77 2.13
CA TYR A 655 -2.03 -26.64 1.20
C TYR A 655 -3.48 -26.82 1.68
N GLN A 656 -4.33 -27.28 0.77
CA GLN A 656 -5.71 -27.65 1.09
C GLN A 656 -5.81 -29.18 1.24
N ASN A 657 -6.51 -29.62 2.28
CA ASN A 657 -6.76 -31.04 2.56
C ASN A 657 -8.26 -31.34 2.47
N VAL A 658 -8.81 -31.14 1.27
CA VAL A 658 -10.22 -31.38 0.95
C VAL A 658 -10.27 -32.33 -0.24
N ASP A 659 -10.95 -33.45 -0.07
CA ASP A 659 -11.19 -34.42 -1.14
C ASP A 659 -12.44 -34.02 -1.93
N TYR A 660 -12.27 -33.34 -3.05
CA TYR A 660 -13.38 -32.92 -3.92
C TYR A 660 -13.97 -34.07 -4.75
N GLU A 661 -13.35 -35.26 -4.78
CA GLU A 661 -13.77 -36.35 -5.68
C GLU A 661 -15.01 -37.11 -5.16
N ARG A 662 -15.29 -37.06 -3.85
CA ARG A 662 -16.27 -37.94 -3.19
C ARG A 662 -17.44 -37.22 -2.52
N ILE A 663 -17.71 -35.97 -2.89
CA ILE A 663 -18.68 -35.12 -2.20
C ILE A 663 -19.99 -35.01 -2.98
N SER A 664 -21.12 -35.07 -2.27
CA SER A 664 -22.46 -34.97 -2.86
C SER A 664 -22.81 -33.57 -3.37
N ASP A 665 -22.34 -32.52 -2.69
CA ASP A 665 -22.48 -31.13 -3.11
C ASP A 665 -21.10 -30.46 -3.25
N TYR A 666 -20.59 -30.52 -4.47
CA TYR A 666 -19.31 -29.92 -4.84
C TYR A 666 -19.33 -28.39 -4.71
N PHE A 667 -20.43 -27.72 -5.06
CA PHE A 667 -20.50 -26.25 -5.09
C PHE A 667 -20.54 -25.65 -3.70
N GLU A 668 -21.34 -26.24 -2.80
CA GLU A 668 -21.34 -25.83 -1.40
C GLU A 668 -19.95 -26.01 -0.79
N THR A 669 -19.31 -27.15 -1.04
CA THR A 669 -17.96 -27.43 -0.55
C THR A 669 -16.95 -26.44 -1.12
N GLN A 670 -16.96 -26.20 -2.42
CA GLN A 670 -16.10 -25.22 -3.06
C GLN A 670 -16.32 -23.83 -2.48
N HIS A 671 -17.58 -23.41 -2.30
CA HIS A 671 -17.90 -22.12 -1.71
C HIS A 671 -17.33 -21.98 -0.29
N ASN A 672 -17.45 -23.02 0.53
CA ASN A 672 -16.96 -23.06 1.91
C ASN A 672 -15.43 -23.06 1.99
N HIS A 673 -14.75 -23.66 1.01
CA HIS A 673 -13.29 -23.84 0.98
C HIS A 673 -12.54 -22.89 0.05
N THR A 674 -13.26 -22.00 -0.63
CA THR A 674 -12.70 -20.84 -1.33
C THR A 674 -12.49 -19.71 -0.32
N GLY A 675 -11.59 -18.77 -0.57
CA GLY A 675 -11.47 -17.57 0.25
C GLY A 675 -10.07 -16.98 0.25
N LEU A 676 -9.93 -15.88 0.99
CA LEU A 676 -8.68 -15.14 1.09
C LEU A 676 -8.10 -15.29 2.49
N VAL A 677 -6.88 -15.79 2.60
CA VAL A 677 -6.13 -15.92 3.85
C VAL A 677 -4.93 -14.98 3.82
N LEU A 678 -4.79 -14.13 4.84
CA LEU A 678 -3.60 -13.30 5.03
C LEU A 678 -2.62 -14.04 5.93
N VAL A 679 -1.33 -13.97 5.58
CA VAL A 679 -0.24 -14.57 6.35
C VAL A 679 0.81 -13.50 6.66
N GLN A 680 1.30 -13.51 7.89
CA GLN A 680 2.33 -12.60 8.37
C GLN A 680 3.49 -13.37 9.02
N PHE A 681 4.71 -13.00 8.63
CA PHE A 681 5.95 -13.42 9.29
C PHE A 681 6.55 -12.27 10.06
N ARG A 682 6.98 -12.57 11.28
CA ARG A 682 7.48 -11.54 12.17
C ARG A 682 8.45 -12.16 13.21
N PRO A 683 9.54 -11.49 13.62
CA PRO A 683 10.38 -11.97 14.73
C PRO A 683 9.61 -12.01 16.06
N SER A 684 10.12 -12.81 17.02
CA SER A 684 9.56 -12.92 18.37
C SER A 684 9.76 -11.67 19.22
N GLU A 685 10.81 -10.89 18.95
CA GLU A 685 11.14 -9.66 19.68
C GLU A 685 11.41 -8.49 18.73
N TYR A 686 11.15 -7.27 19.20
CA TYR A 686 11.29 -6.02 18.45
C TYR A 686 11.98 -4.94 19.26
N SER A 687 12.62 -4.03 18.53
CA SER A 687 13.15 -2.78 19.04
C SER A 687 12.96 -1.69 17.98
N LYS A 688 12.94 -0.43 18.41
CA LYS A 688 12.87 0.75 17.54
C LYS A 688 14.11 0.86 16.64
N ALA A 689 15.24 0.28 17.08
CA ALA A 689 16.51 0.22 16.37
C ALA A 689 16.56 -0.87 15.29
N CYS A 690 15.59 -1.78 15.25
CA CYS A 690 15.61 -2.87 14.30
C CYS A 690 15.40 -2.43 12.85
N PRO A 691 16.01 -3.13 11.87
CA PRO A 691 15.68 -2.97 10.47
C PRO A 691 14.29 -3.56 10.14
N ILE A 692 13.94 -3.56 8.86
CA ILE A 692 12.69 -4.09 8.32
C ILE A 692 12.63 -5.61 8.61
N ALA A 693 11.54 -6.10 9.23
CA ALA A 693 11.42 -7.52 9.51
C ALA A 693 10.04 -8.13 9.25
N GLN A 694 8.94 -7.38 9.41
CA GLN A 694 7.63 -7.99 9.16
C GLN A 694 7.32 -8.12 7.67
N LYS A 695 6.73 -9.24 7.27
CA LYS A 695 6.26 -9.49 5.90
C LYS A 695 4.84 -9.99 5.92
N VAL A 696 3.96 -9.36 5.16
CA VAL A 696 2.54 -9.72 5.02
C VAL A 696 2.24 -10.06 3.55
N PHE A 697 1.50 -11.13 3.31
CA PHE A 697 1.06 -11.55 1.98
C PHE A 697 -0.30 -12.26 2.04
N GLN A 698 -0.95 -12.39 0.88
CA GLN A 698 -2.26 -13.00 0.72
C GLN A 698 -2.12 -14.35 -0.01
N ILE A 699 -2.91 -15.34 0.41
CA ILE A 699 -3.14 -16.59 -0.30
C ILE A 699 -4.64 -16.63 -0.64
N ALA A 700 -4.96 -16.46 -1.92
CA ALA A 700 -6.29 -16.68 -2.45
C ALA A 700 -6.44 -18.15 -2.83
N VAL A 701 -7.42 -18.82 -2.25
CA VAL A 701 -7.75 -20.22 -2.52
C VAL A 701 -9.06 -20.25 -3.29
N GLY A 702 -9.09 -20.90 -4.46
CA GLY A 702 -10.30 -20.96 -5.29
C GLY A 702 -9.99 -21.20 -6.76
N CYS A 703 -10.88 -20.72 -7.65
CA CYS A 703 -10.66 -20.70 -9.10
C CYS A 703 -10.13 -19.32 -9.55
N ASP A 704 -9.02 -19.30 -10.29
CA ASP A 704 -8.41 -18.08 -10.80
C ASP A 704 -9.21 -17.58 -11.99
N ASP A 705 -9.71 -16.34 -11.94
CA ASP A 705 -10.52 -15.74 -13.00
C ASP A 705 -9.75 -15.49 -14.30
N LYS A 706 -8.42 -15.56 -14.24
CA LYS A 706 -7.53 -15.48 -15.40
C LYS A 706 -7.28 -16.81 -16.07
N LYS A 707 -7.56 -17.92 -15.38
CA LYS A 707 -7.45 -19.24 -15.96
C LYS A 707 -8.69 -19.55 -16.78
N PHE A 708 -8.49 -20.11 -17.97
CA PHE A 708 -9.58 -20.58 -18.81
C PHE A 708 -9.22 -21.91 -19.48
N ILE A 709 -10.24 -22.72 -19.75
CA ILE A 709 -10.07 -23.96 -20.50
C ILE A 709 -10.27 -23.71 -22.00
N ALA A 710 -9.51 -24.39 -22.83
CA ALA A 710 -9.69 -24.41 -24.28
C ALA A 710 -9.42 -25.82 -24.82
N ILE A 711 -10.09 -26.18 -25.91
CA ILE A 711 -9.84 -27.47 -26.57
C ILE A 711 -8.61 -27.31 -27.48
N LYS A 712 -7.69 -28.28 -27.40
CA LYS A 712 -6.50 -28.36 -28.24
C LYS A 712 -6.88 -28.40 -29.72
N GLY A 713 -6.17 -27.64 -30.55
CA GLY A 713 -6.37 -27.61 -32.02
C GLY A 713 -7.26 -26.47 -32.53
N PHE A 714 -7.90 -25.70 -31.65
CA PHE A 714 -8.67 -24.52 -32.05
C PHE A 714 -7.74 -23.29 -32.19
N SER A 715 -7.39 -22.93 -33.43
CA SER A 715 -6.62 -21.71 -33.71
C SER A 715 -7.52 -20.49 -33.88
N LYS A 716 -7.33 -19.47 -33.04
CA LYS A 716 -7.99 -18.15 -33.22
C LYS A 716 -7.46 -17.38 -34.44
N LYS A 717 -6.30 -17.76 -35.00
CA LYS A 717 -5.58 -16.97 -36.03
C LYS A 717 -5.94 -17.31 -37.48
N GLY A 718 -6.88 -18.21 -37.75
CA GLY A 718 -7.23 -18.63 -39.12
C GLY A 718 -8.72 -18.84 -39.37
N CYS A 719 -9.57 -18.39 -38.45
CA CYS A 719 -10.99 -18.70 -38.45
C CYS A 719 -11.81 -17.44 -38.76
N HIS A 720 -12.40 -17.38 -39.95
CA HIS A 720 -13.21 -16.26 -40.41
C HIS A 720 -14.68 -16.49 -40.05
N HIS A 721 -15.37 -15.45 -39.56
CA HIS A 721 -16.79 -15.52 -39.23
C HIS A 721 -17.62 -15.86 -40.47
N HIS A 722 -18.33 -16.98 -40.43
CA HIS A 722 -19.25 -17.39 -41.48
C HIS A 722 -20.60 -17.74 -40.87
N ASP A 723 -21.66 -17.07 -41.33
CA ASP A 723 -23.03 -17.48 -41.06
C ASP A 723 -23.37 -18.65 -41.98
N PHE A 724 -23.58 -19.83 -41.40
CA PHE A 724 -24.00 -21.01 -42.17
C PHE A 724 -25.04 -21.83 -41.43
N SER A 725 -25.75 -22.63 -42.21
CA SER A 725 -26.67 -23.66 -41.72
C SER A 725 -26.25 -25.00 -42.28
N TYR A 726 -26.35 -26.06 -41.49
CA TYR A 726 -26.13 -27.43 -41.94
C TYR A 726 -27.41 -28.25 -41.78
N VAL A 727 -27.49 -29.34 -42.52
CA VAL A 727 -28.64 -30.24 -42.53
C VAL A 727 -28.18 -31.59 -41.98
N ILE A 728 -28.90 -32.09 -40.98
CA ILE A 728 -28.76 -33.43 -40.44
C ILE A 728 -29.84 -34.30 -41.09
N GLU A 729 -29.44 -35.38 -41.74
CA GLU A 729 -30.38 -36.29 -42.37
C GLU A 729 -31.21 -37.04 -41.33
N LYS A 730 -32.49 -37.28 -41.65
CA LYS A 730 -33.42 -37.97 -40.77
C LYS A 730 -32.99 -39.37 -40.34
N SER A 731 -32.16 -40.04 -41.16
CA SER A 731 -31.60 -41.35 -40.89
C SER A 731 -30.60 -41.36 -39.73
N TYR A 732 -29.99 -40.21 -39.44
CA TYR A 732 -28.98 -40.03 -38.39
C TYR A 732 -29.54 -39.35 -37.14
N LEU A 733 -30.86 -39.13 -37.08
CA LEU A 733 -31.54 -38.51 -35.95
C LEU A 733 -32.21 -39.57 -35.10
N ARG A 734 -32.08 -39.43 -33.78
CA ARG A 734 -32.79 -40.24 -32.79
C ARG A 734 -34.28 -40.27 -33.09
N HIS A 735 -34.87 -41.47 -33.03
CA HIS A 735 -36.27 -41.73 -33.34
C HIS A 735 -36.67 -41.56 -34.82
N GLN A 736 -35.70 -41.36 -35.72
CA GLN A 736 -35.88 -41.35 -37.18
C GLN A 736 -37.10 -40.54 -37.65
N PRO A 737 -37.12 -39.22 -37.42
CA PRO A 737 -38.22 -38.35 -37.79
C PRO A 737 -38.50 -38.36 -39.30
N SER A 738 -39.66 -37.89 -39.72
CA SER A 738 -40.05 -37.91 -41.14
C SER A 738 -39.27 -36.93 -42.03
N LYS A 739 -38.60 -35.93 -41.44
CA LYS A 739 -37.91 -34.82 -42.13
C LYS A 739 -36.49 -34.62 -41.59
N ASN A 740 -35.61 -34.14 -42.47
CA ASN A 740 -34.26 -33.70 -42.10
C ASN A 740 -34.32 -32.47 -41.20
N LEU A 741 -33.35 -32.34 -40.28
CA LEU A 741 -33.24 -31.19 -39.39
C LEU A 741 -32.24 -30.18 -39.97
N ARG A 742 -32.70 -28.94 -40.19
CA ARG A 742 -31.82 -27.83 -40.60
C ARG A 742 -31.45 -27.02 -39.38
N VAL A 743 -30.16 -26.97 -39.07
CA VAL A 743 -29.61 -26.25 -37.92
C VAL A 743 -28.86 -25.02 -38.40
N ARG A 744 -29.10 -23.87 -37.75
CA ARG A 744 -28.29 -22.66 -37.93
C ARG A 744 -27.16 -22.69 -36.93
N TYR A 745 -25.92 -22.53 -37.39
CA TYR A 745 -24.77 -22.43 -36.49
C TYR A 745 -24.71 -21.01 -35.90
N ILE A 746 -24.72 -20.89 -34.58
CA ILE A 746 -24.67 -19.62 -33.87
C ILE A 746 -23.21 -19.33 -33.52
N TRP A 747 -22.53 -18.61 -34.42
CA TRP A 747 -21.09 -18.35 -34.27
C TRP A 747 -20.73 -17.60 -32.98
N GLY A 748 -21.55 -16.63 -32.57
CA GLY A 748 -21.31 -15.86 -31.35
C GLY A 748 -21.32 -16.71 -30.08
N GLU A 749 -21.96 -17.87 -30.12
CA GLU A 749 -22.11 -18.79 -28.99
C GLU A 749 -21.05 -19.91 -29.04
N TYR A 750 -20.89 -20.57 -30.19
CA TYR A 750 -20.02 -21.75 -30.31
C TYR A 750 -18.60 -21.46 -30.81
N GLY A 751 -18.35 -20.25 -31.31
CA GLY A 751 -17.07 -19.85 -31.85
C GLY A 751 -16.72 -20.54 -33.16
N CYS A 752 -15.49 -21.03 -33.27
CA CYS A 752 -14.95 -21.59 -34.50
C CYS A 752 -15.28 -23.07 -34.66
N PRO A 753 -15.87 -23.52 -35.78
CA PRO A 753 -16.14 -24.94 -35.99
C PRO A 753 -14.84 -25.71 -36.29
N LEU A 754 -14.74 -26.91 -35.73
CA LEU A 754 -13.67 -27.86 -36.05
C LEU A 754 -14.19 -28.86 -37.09
N ARG A 755 -13.44 -29.03 -38.19
CA ARG A 755 -13.75 -30.05 -39.20
C ARG A 755 -13.03 -31.34 -38.82
N LEU A 756 -13.81 -32.38 -38.58
CA LEU A 756 -13.32 -33.73 -38.26
C LEU A 756 -13.68 -34.67 -39.40
N ASP A 757 -12.81 -35.64 -39.68
CA ASP A 757 -13.16 -36.76 -40.54
C ASP A 757 -14.03 -37.75 -39.74
N PHE A 758 -15.15 -38.18 -40.31
CA PHE A 758 -16.08 -39.09 -39.65
C PHE A 758 -15.52 -40.51 -39.47
N THR A 759 -14.43 -40.84 -40.16
CA THR A 759 -13.72 -42.13 -40.03
C THR A 759 -12.69 -42.12 -38.90
N GLU A 760 -12.29 -40.95 -38.42
CA GLU A 760 -11.28 -40.82 -37.39
C GLU A 760 -11.89 -40.77 -35.99
N LYS A 761 -11.17 -41.37 -35.02
CA LYS A 761 -11.55 -41.29 -33.62
C LYS A 761 -11.29 -39.87 -33.12
N PHE A 762 -12.34 -39.20 -32.66
CA PHE A 762 -12.22 -37.90 -32.02
C PHE A 762 -12.16 -38.03 -30.50
N GLN A 763 -11.06 -37.58 -29.92
CA GLN A 763 -10.90 -37.37 -28.49
C GLN A 763 -10.47 -35.92 -28.28
N PRO A 764 -11.33 -35.05 -27.72
CA PRO A 764 -10.90 -33.71 -27.37
C PRO A 764 -9.77 -33.78 -26.34
N VAL A 765 -8.84 -32.84 -26.38
CA VAL A 765 -7.90 -32.63 -25.28
C VAL A 765 -8.20 -31.26 -24.72
N VAL A 766 -8.66 -31.21 -23.47
CA VAL A 766 -8.91 -29.96 -22.76
C VAL A 766 -7.58 -29.46 -22.22
N GLN A 767 -7.28 -28.19 -22.47
CA GLN A 767 -6.05 -27.54 -22.06
C GLN A 767 -6.40 -26.35 -21.16
N LEU A 768 -5.68 -26.21 -20.07
CA LEU A 768 -5.76 -25.06 -19.18
C LEU A 768 -4.79 -23.97 -19.66
N PHE A 769 -5.28 -22.76 -19.77
CA PHE A 769 -4.51 -21.57 -20.12
C PHE A 769 -4.62 -20.51 -19.01
N ASP A 770 -3.61 -19.66 -18.91
CA ASP A 770 -3.60 -18.44 -18.09
C ASP A 770 -3.22 -17.21 -18.96
N ASP A 771 -3.02 -16.05 -18.32
CA ASP A 771 -2.55 -14.81 -18.97
C ASP A 771 -1.20 -14.97 -19.70
N ASN A 772 -0.37 -15.95 -19.30
CA ASN A 772 0.96 -16.20 -19.87
C ASN A 772 0.95 -17.28 -20.96
N GLY A 773 -0.15 -18.02 -21.11
CA GLY A 773 -0.36 -18.99 -22.17
C GLY A 773 -0.76 -20.37 -21.64
N TYR A 774 -0.26 -21.41 -22.30
CA TYR A 774 -0.60 -22.80 -21.96
C TYR A 774 0.01 -23.19 -20.60
N VAL A 775 -0.81 -23.80 -19.73
CA VAL A 775 -0.41 -24.28 -18.41
C VAL A 775 -0.22 -25.80 -18.41
N LYS A 776 -1.29 -26.56 -18.68
CA LYS A 776 -1.27 -28.04 -18.71
C LYS A 776 -2.46 -28.61 -19.50
N ASP A 777 -2.35 -29.87 -19.92
CA ASP A 777 -3.50 -30.66 -20.38
C ASP A 777 -4.30 -31.09 -19.15
N VAL A 778 -5.63 -30.98 -19.18
CA VAL A 778 -6.51 -31.32 -18.06
C VAL A 778 -6.73 -32.82 -18.04
N GLU A 779 -6.25 -33.46 -16.99
CA GLU A 779 -6.40 -34.90 -16.74
C GLU A 779 -7.78 -35.22 -16.15
N ALA A 780 -8.83 -35.07 -16.96
CA ALA A 780 -10.19 -35.43 -16.58
C ALA A 780 -10.88 -36.22 -17.69
N ASN A 781 -11.69 -37.20 -17.29
CA ASN A 781 -12.59 -37.88 -18.20
C ASN A 781 -13.86 -37.04 -18.38
N PHE A 782 -14.30 -36.88 -19.62
CA PHE A 782 -15.54 -36.17 -19.95
C PHE A 782 -16.31 -36.95 -21.03
N ILE A 783 -17.61 -36.71 -21.11
CA ILE A 783 -18.45 -37.27 -22.16
C ILE A 783 -18.82 -36.15 -23.12
N VAL A 784 -18.60 -36.37 -24.41
CA VAL A 784 -19.07 -35.47 -25.46
C VAL A 784 -20.49 -35.87 -25.83
N TRP A 785 -21.44 -34.94 -25.75
CA TRP A 785 -22.83 -35.19 -26.13
C TRP A 785 -23.24 -34.36 -27.34
N GLU A 786 -24.02 -34.97 -28.24
CA GLU A 786 -24.58 -34.28 -29.40
C GLU A 786 -25.96 -33.68 -29.05
N ILE A 787 -26.08 -32.35 -29.20
CA ILE A 787 -27.22 -31.55 -28.73
C ILE A 787 -28.43 -31.55 -29.67
N HIS A 788 -28.27 -31.93 -30.94
CA HIS A 788 -29.35 -31.97 -31.94
C HIS A 788 -29.95 -33.36 -32.15
N GLY A 789 -29.59 -34.32 -31.30
CA GLY A 789 -30.16 -35.65 -31.28
C GLY A 789 -29.64 -36.56 -32.39
N ARG A 790 -28.38 -36.42 -32.81
CA ARG A 790 -27.76 -37.42 -33.68
C ARG A 790 -27.56 -38.76 -32.98
N ASP A 791 -27.59 -39.84 -33.75
CA ASP A 791 -27.34 -41.22 -33.27
C ASP A 791 -26.29 -41.99 -34.09
N ASP A 792 -25.60 -41.31 -35.01
CA ASP A 792 -24.58 -41.90 -35.90
C ASP A 792 -23.16 -41.88 -35.33
N TYR A 793 -23.04 -41.76 -34.01
CA TYR A 793 -21.77 -41.84 -33.28
C TYR A 793 -21.86 -42.84 -32.13
N SER A 794 -20.73 -43.42 -31.76
CA SER A 794 -20.62 -44.31 -30.61
C SER A 794 -19.34 -44.04 -29.82
N PHE A 795 -19.35 -44.42 -28.55
CA PHE A 795 -18.16 -44.38 -27.71
C PHE A 795 -17.40 -45.69 -27.82
N ASN A 796 -16.08 -45.61 -28.01
CA ASN A 796 -15.23 -46.80 -28.10
C ASN A 796 -15.07 -47.53 -26.76
N ASN A 797 -15.12 -46.78 -25.66
CA ASN A 797 -14.95 -47.30 -24.31
C ASN A 797 -16.23 -47.13 -23.52
N THR A 798 -16.55 -48.10 -22.67
CA THR A 798 -17.58 -47.94 -21.63
C THR A 798 -17.04 -47.08 -20.48
N MET A 799 -17.95 -46.51 -19.68
CA MET A 799 -17.59 -45.75 -18.47
C MET A 799 -16.64 -46.53 -17.54
N ALA A 800 -16.88 -47.82 -17.38
CA ALA A 800 -16.03 -48.71 -16.58
C ALA A 800 -14.63 -48.87 -17.19
N GLN A 801 -14.52 -48.99 -18.52
CA GLN A 801 -13.23 -49.09 -19.22
C GLN A 801 -12.43 -47.78 -19.17
N SER A 802 -13.12 -46.63 -19.09
CA SER A 802 -12.50 -45.32 -18.91
C SER A 802 -12.16 -45.01 -17.45
N GLY A 803 -12.41 -45.94 -16.52
CA GLY A 803 -12.08 -45.78 -15.10
C GLY A 803 -13.03 -44.87 -14.33
N CYS A 804 -14.24 -44.63 -14.82
CA CYS A 804 -15.23 -43.82 -14.10
C CYS A 804 -15.73 -44.58 -12.86
N LEU A 805 -15.58 -43.96 -11.69
CA LEU A 805 -15.99 -44.54 -10.41
C LEU A 805 -17.52 -44.51 -10.20
N HIS A 806 -18.21 -43.61 -10.89
CA HIS A 806 -19.66 -43.46 -10.87
C HIS A 806 -20.21 -43.30 -12.30
N GLU A 807 -21.51 -43.58 -12.47
CA GLU A 807 -22.21 -43.25 -13.72
C GLU A 807 -22.12 -41.73 -13.94
N ALA A 808 -21.71 -41.31 -15.13
CA ALA A 808 -21.66 -39.88 -15.43
C ALA A 808 -23.06 -39.29 -15.34
N GLN A 809 -23.11 -38.06 -14.85
CA GLN A 809 -24.31 -37.25 -14.90
C GLN A 809 -24.83 -37.20 -16.35
N THR A 810 -26.10 -37.51 -16.53
CA THR A 810 -26.73 -37.53 -17.85
C THR A 810 -27.45 -36.20 -18.10
N TRP A 811 -27.65 -35.82 -19.36
CA TRP A 811 -28.52 -34.69 -19.70
C TRP A 811 -29.90 -34.81 -19.07
N LYS A 812 -30.47 -36.03 -19.07
CA LYS A 812 -31.78 -36.29 -18.49
C LYS A 812 -31.80 -35.99 -16.99
N SER A 813 -30.82 -36.50 -16.23
CA SER A 813 -30.72 -36.24 -14.79
C SER A 813 -30.43 -34.76 -14.50
N MET A 814 -29.56 -34.13 -15.28
CA MET A 814 -29.18 -32.73 -15.05
C MET A 814 -30.28 -31.74 -15.42
N ILE A 815 -31.03 -31.98 -16.50
CA ILE A 815 -32.23 -31.18 -16.83
C ILE A 815 -33.31 -31.39 -15.76
N GLU A 816 -33.45 -32.62 -15.24
CA GLU A 816 -34.46 -32.93 -14.24
C GLU A 816 -34.12 -32.31 -12.87
N LEU A 817 -32.84 -32.24 -12.51
CA LEU A 817 -32.33 -31.51 -11.35
C LEU A 817 -32.41 -29.99 -11.53
N ASN A 818 -32.20 -29.48 -12.74
CA ASN A 818 -32.08 -28.05 -13.05
C ASN A 818 -33.17 -27.54 -14.00
N LYS A 819 -34.44 -27.92 -13.76
CA LYS A 819 -35.59 -27.55 -14.63
C LYS A 819 -35.79 -26.05 -14.85
N HIS A 820 -35.18 -25.22 -14.02
CA HIS A 820 -35.29 -23.76 -14.04
C HIS A 820 -34.27 -23.09 -14.95
N LEU A 821 -33.31 -23.84 -15.50
CA LEU A 821 -32.27 -23.31 -16.39
C LEU A 821 -32.53 -23.66 -17.86
N PRO A 822 -32.12 -22.79 -18.80
CA PRO A 822 -31.99 -23.15 -20.20
C PRO A 822 -31.08 -24.37 -20.36
N LEU A 823 -31.34 -25.20 -21.38
CA LEU A 823 -30.58 -26.42 -21.63
C LEU A 823 -29.07 -26.13 -21.72
N GLU A 824 -28.71 -25.00 -22.31
CA GLU A 824 -27.34 -24.54 -22.50
C GLU A 824 -26.63 -24.14 -21.20
N GLU A 825 -27.38 -23.81 -20.14
CA GLU A 825 -26.85 -23.36 -18.85
C GLU A 825 -26.80 -24.48 -17.80
N VAL A 826 -27.45 -25.62 -18.06
CA VAL A 826 -27.45 -26.81 -17.18
C VAL A 826 -26.02 -27.33 -16.90
N TRP A 827 -25.07 -26.99 -17.77
CA TRP A 827 -23.64 -27.31 -17.66
C TRP A 827 -22.73 -26.07 -17.81
N GLY A 828 -23.27 -24.87 -17.57
CA GLY A 828 -22.51 -23.62 -17.65
C GLY A 828 -21.43 -23.52 -16.57
N PRO A 829 -20.55 -22.50 -16.63
CA PRO A 829 -19.49 -22.27 -15.63
C PRO A 829 -20.00 -22.00 -14.20
N GLU A 830 -21.31 -21.88 -14.00
CA GLU A 830 -21.91 -21.88 -12.65
C GLU A 830 -22.03 -23.31 -12.07
N PHE A 831 -21.78 -24.35 -12.89
CA PHE A 831 -21.94 -25.77 -12.60
C PHE A 831 -20.71 -26.66 -12.97
N LEU A 832 -19.53 -26.05 -13.18
CA LEU A 832 -18.21 -26.70 -13.28
C LEU A 832 -17.28 -26.09 -12.23
#